data_AF-A0A813H0R0-F1
#
_entry.id   AF-A0A813H0R0-F1
#
_cell.length_a   1.000
_cell.length_b   1.000
_cell.length_c   1.000
_cell.angle_alpha   90.00
_cell.angle_beta   90.00
_cell.angle_gamma   90.00
#
_symmetry.space_group_name_H-M   'P 1'
#
loop_
_entity.id
_entity.type
_entity.pdbx_description
1 polymer ?
#
loop_
_entity_poly.entity_id
_entity_poly.type
_entity_poly.pdbx_seq_one_letter_code
_entity_poly.pdbx_strand_id
1 'polypeptide(L)'
;MCRPIRGLSEARGFKLKDHVLACFGGAGAQHACAIARELGMKRIVVHAYAGILSAYGLGLADVVVDKQVPVALRFSEASVHLKIKDRCCELEKEAIAELKRDGFGDEQVRTEKFLNLRYEGTDNAIMTAQPADGDYQRAMSEVFKREYGFVLSGSRELLIDDIRVRAVGATAPLQRRQLERCAEEHGNPSVREYTCVYFRKTGWVEAPVFQLSELLAGHAVVGPAIIMERTSTIVIEPCSTAHVAAEGDLIIELDELDVQPMTPSSTASAAAVPEPVDPIMLSVFANRFMSIAEQMGHTLQRTAISVNIKERLDFSCAIFGGDCGLVANAPHVPVHLGAMADTVRAQVSKLAGRFAPGDVIVANDPTAGGSHLPDITVITPVFAADLGVLSLSGWEGNNNNKPLFFCASRGHHADVGGSTPGSMPADSTSLAEEGAVINAFLLVKQGVFDEEGIIDLLNEPARRQAPSDKPGMKLAACRNMTDVVSDLKAQVAANAKGISLLHELMRVYSQPVVVSYMAHVQANAADCVRSMLREYAQHLSARCEKRTGSSRTEAEDLPEEEQSADGDRAPITMTTVDYMDDGNPICLQLTIDPVDCTAHFDFTGTGPQVYGNWNSPVAVTTAAVIYCLRILVGRDIPLNSGFLEPVRITIPEGSMLRPAPDAAVCAGNVLTSMRITDVILRAFGACAASQGCMNNFAFGDEKFGYYETIAGGAGAGPDWAGTSAVQCHMTNTRMTDVEILEKRYPVLVKQFSVRRGSGGAGEYAGGDGVVREIEFLRGNIIASLLTERRSFAPYGMAGGADGQRGKNLLLRRTGNEGIDRETTASQLAASHKLLEPVNQHTYQPAQSGSNAHVTPLAGSDCTTIALGSKCKFTLNKGDTVRVALIATNALSLRVWNICFMLLPSSYFSCLLQLRFMLVFCSCKSIANHARDCAFLGRALLTLFARISGLVLTCACARARVERNCCSFSVDDDPTPI
;
A
#
# COMPACT_ATOMS: atom_id res chain seq x y z
N MET A 1 -16.45 1.47 12.91
CA MET A 1 -15.92 1.04 14.22
C MET A 1 -15.54 -0.44 14.29
N CYS A 2 -16.30 -1.37 13.70
CA CYS A 2 -15.96 -2.80 13.77
C CYS A 2 -14.63 -3.16 13.07
N ARG A 3 -14.29 -2.52 11.94
CA ARG A 3 -13.06 -2.78 11.17
C ARG A 3 -11.76 -2.61 11.98
N PRO A 4 -11.51 -1.49 12.69
CA PRO A 4 -10.31 -1.35 13.51
C PRO A 4 -10.29 -2.31 14.72
N ILE A 5 -11.43 -2.56 15.39
CA ILE A 5 -11.50 -3.54 16.50
C ILE A 5 -11.10 -4.93 16.01
N ARG A 6 -11.68 -5.35 14.88
CA ARG A 6 -11.38 -6.61 14.22
C ARG A 6 -9.91 -6.69 13.80
N GLY A 7 -9.44 -5.67 13.09
CA GLY A 7 -8.06 -5.57 12.64
C GLY A 7 -7.05 -5.71 13.78
N LEU A 8 -7.29 -5.04 14.92
CA LEU A 8 -6.36 -5.05 16.05
C LEU A 8 -6.38 -6.39 16.81
N SER A 9 -7.56 -6.94 17.10
CA SER A 9 -7.70 -8.18 17.87
C SER A 9 -7.31 -9.41 17.05
N GLU A 10 -7.75 -9.50 15.80
CA GLU A 10 -7.43 -10.65 14.95
C GLU A 10 -5.97 -10.63 14.46
N ALA A 11 -5.36 -9.45 14.26
CA ALA A 11 -3.93 -9.36 13.95
C ALA A 11 -3.03 -9.87 15.07
N ARG A 12 -3.55 -9.96 16.31
CA ARG A 12 -2.89 -10.59 17.46
C ARG A 12 -3.31 -12.05 17.67
N GLY A 13 -4.10 -12.63 16.77
CA GLY A 13 -4.52 -14.04 16.80
C GLY A 13 -5.75 -14.34 17.64
N PHE A 14 -6.49 -13.33 18.12
CA PHE A 14 -7.66 -13.54 18.99
C PHE A 14 -8.96 -13.74 18.22
N LYS A 15 -9.82 -14.65 18.71
CA LYS A 15 -11.19 -14.83 18.23
C LYS A 15 -12.11 -13.84 18.93
N LEU A 16 -12.71 -12.93 18.17
CA LEU A 16 -13.55 -11.86 18.72
C LEU A 16 -14.73 -12.38 19.55
N LYS A 17 -15.41 -13.45 19.11
CA LYS A 17 -16.57 -14.02 19.80
C LYS A 17 -16.30 -14.49 21.23
N ASP A 18 -15.04 -14.79 21.56
CA ASP A 18 -14.62 -15.28 22.87
C ASP A 18 -14.35 -14.10 23.85
N HIS A 19 -14.49 -12.85 23.39
CA HIS A 19 -14.22 -11.64 24.16
C HIS A 19 -15.51 -10.95 24.64
N VAL A 20 -15.35 -10.14 25.68
CA VAL A 20 -16.36 -9.20 26.18
C VAL A 20 -16.03 -7.81 25.62
N LEU A 21 -17.03 -7.12 25.07
CA LEU A 21 -16.85 -5.74 24.60
C LEU A 21 -16.87 -4.78 25.79
N ALA A 22 -15.73 -4.25 26.20
CA ALA A 22 -15.65 -3.17 27.17
C ALA A 22 -15.88 -1.81 26.48
N CYS A 23 -16.98 -1.13 26.82
CA CYS A 23 -17.35 0.16 26.24
C CYS A 23 -17.20 1.30 27.25
N PHE A 24 -16.56 2.38 26.82
CA PHE A 24 -16.37 3.60 27.62
C PHE A 24 -16.34 4.86 26.74
N GLY A 25 -16.21 6.02 27.36
CA GLY A 25 -16.38 7.34 26.73
C GLY A 25 -17.86 7.73 26.63
N GLY A 26 -18.14 9.04 26.56
CA GLY A 26 -19.52 9.56 26.64
C GLY A 26 -20.48 9.06 25.56
N ALA A 27 -19.96 8.65 24.39
CA ALA A 27 -20.76 8.12 23.28
C ALA A 27 -20.58 6.60 23.05
N GLY A 28 -19.65 5.94 23.74
CA GLY A 28 -19.28 4.55 23.42
C GLY A 28 -20.44 3.57 23.60
N ALA A 29 -21.21 3.75 24.67
CA ALA A 29 -22.35 2.90 25.00
C ALA A 29 -23.58 3.10 24.09
N GLN A 30 -23.62 4.15 23.26
CA GLN A 30 -24.73 4.41 22.33
C GLN A 30 -24.76 3.42 21.16
N HIS A 31 -23.61 2.83 20.82
CA HIS A 31 -23.45 1.92 19.67
C HIS A 31 -22.97 0.51 20.08
N ALA A 32 -22.86 0.25 21.38
CA ALA A 32 -22.22 -0.96 21.90
C ALA A 32 -22.93 -2.25 21.45
N CYS A 33 -24.27 -2.27 21.53
CA CYS A 33 -25.10 -3.41 21.13
C CYS A 33 -24.89 -3.78 19.64
N ALA A 34 -25.06 -2.81 18.73
CA ALA A 34 -24.79 -2.99 17.30
C ALA A 34 -23.36 -3.46 17.00
N ILE A 35 -22.35 -2.86 17.64
CA ILE A 35 -20.94 -3.21 17.42
C ILE A 35 -20.65 -4.64 17.87
N ALA A 36 -21.07 -5.02 19.09
CA ALA A 36 -20.85 -6.36 19.63
C ALA A 36 -21.52 -7.44 18.76
N ARG A 37 -22.75 -7.20 18.28
CA ARG A 37 -23.43 -8.12 17.34
C ARG A 37 -22.65 -8.32 16.04
N GLU A 38 -22.18 -7.25 15.41
CA GLU A 38 -21.40 -7.31 14.17
C GLU A 38 -20.04 -8.02 14.35
N LEU A 39 -19.51 -8.01 15.57
CA LEU A 39 -18.28 -8.70 15.97
C LEU A 39 -18.50 -10.12 16.50
N GLY A 40 -19.76 -10.57 16.62
CA GLY A 40 -20.12 -11.90 17.15
C GLY A 40 -19.87 -12.07 18.66
N MET A 41 -19.77 -10.98 19.42
CA MET A 41 -19.62 -11.01 20.88
C MET A 41 -20.98 -11.13 21.56
N LYS A 42 -21.06 -11.85 22.68
CA LYS A 42 -22.32 -12.07 23.41
C LYS A 42 -22.53 -11.12 24.60
N ARG A 43 -21.45 -10.50 25.09
CA ARG A 43 -21.48 -9.72 26.33
C ARG A 43 -20.75 -8.39 26.16
N ILE A 44 -21.35 -7.35 26.73
CA ILE A 44 -20.81 -6.00 26.78
C ILE A 44 -20.70 -5.60 28.25
N VAL A 45 -19.63 -4.90 28.62
CA VAL A 45 -19.48 -4.29 29.93
C VAL A 45 -19.35 -2.79 29.76
N VAL A 46 -20.22 -2.03 30.43
CA VAL A 46 -20.14 -0.57 30.53
C VAL A 46 -19.83 -0.24 32.00
N HIS A 47 -18.64 0.32 32.24
CA HIS A 47 -18.22 0.67 33.60
C HIS A 47 -19.10 1.78 34.19
N ALA A 48 -19.32 1.78 35.50
CA ALA A 48 -20.14 2.78 36.21
C ALA A 48 -19.69 4.24 35.91
N TYR A 49 -18.38 4.42 35.69
CA TYR A 49 -17.75 5.69 35.32
C TYR A 49 -17.36 5.77 33.84
N ALA A 50 -18.07 5.08 32.94
CA ALA A 50 -17.72 4.96 31.53
C ALA A 50 -17.39 6.32 30.86
N GLY A 51 -18.13 7.38 31.14
CA GLY A 51 -17.91 8.70 30.54
C GLY A 51 -16.58 9.37 30.94
N ILE A 52 -16.00 8.99 32.09
CA ILE A 52 -14.74 9.53 32.62
C ILE A 52 -13.69 8.43 32.91
N LEU A 53 -13.85 7.25 32.30
CA LEU A 53 -13.10 6.06 32.66
C LEU A 53 -11.58 6.23 32.54
N SER A 54 -11.13 7.05 31.57
CA SER A 54 -9.70 7.36 31.40
C SER A 54 -9.12 8.13 32.59
N ALA A 55 -9.86 9.09 33.14
CA ALA A 55 -9.41 9.84 34.32
C ALA A 55 -9.44 8.97 35.58
N TYR A 56 -10.45 8.10 35.71
CA TYR A 56 -10.53 7.11 36.78
C TYR A 56 -9.35 6.12 36.72
N GLY A 57 -9.01 5.62 35.52
CA GLY A 57 -7.86 4.75 35.30
C GLY A 57 -6.52 5.42 35.64
N LEU A 58 -6.36 6.71 35.34
CA LEU A 58 -5.16 7.48 35.71
C LEU A 58 -4.98 7.55 37.25
N GLY A 59 -6.07 7.68 38.00
CA GLY A 59 -6.03 7.69 39.47
C GLY A 59 -5.80 6.32 40.11
N LEU A 60 -6.00 5.23 39.38
CA LEU A 60 -5.75 3.84 39.82
C LEU A 60 -4.39 3.30 39.39
N ALA A 61 -3.71 3.99 38.48
CA ALA A 61 -2.48 3.47 37.91
C ALA A 61 -1.35 3.51 38.94
N ASP A 62 -0.67 2.37 39.10
CA ASP A 62 0.62 2.35 39.79
C ASP A 62 1.61 3.29 39.12
N VAL A 63 2.51 3.87 39.92
CA VAL A 63 3.58 4.70 39.38
C VAL A 63 4.68 3.78 38.87
N VAL A 64 5.00 3.87 37.59
CA VAL A 64 5.95 2.98 36.93
C VAL A 64 7.18 3.78 36.49
N VAL A 65 8.36 3.33 36.94
CA VAL A 65 9.66 3.82 36.45
C VAL A 65 10.27 2.71 35.60
N ASP A 66 10.47 3.00 34.31
CA ASP A 66 11.14 2.11 33.36
C ASP A 66 12.56 2.61 33.07
N LYS A 67 13.56 1.73 33.21
CA LYS A 67 14.95 1.99 32.84
C LYS A 67 15.40 0.97 31.80
N GLN A 68 16.11 1.40 30.77
CA GLN A 68 16.52 0.57 29.64
C GLN A 68 17.93 0.92 29.18
N VAL A 69 18.73 -0.08 28.80
CA VAL A 69 20.07 0.11 28.23
C VAL A 69 20.32 -0.84 27.05
N PRO A 70 20.82 -0.35 25.90
CA PRO A 70 21.18 -1.19 24.76
C PRO A 70 22.44 -2.01 25.06
N VAL A 71 22.47 -3.27 24.60
CA VAL A 71 23.61 -4.17 24.85
C VAL A 71 24.13 -4.93 23.61
N ALA A 72 23.32 -5.14 22.57
CA ALA A 72 23.72 -5.81 21.32
C ALA A 72 24.58 -7.08 21.53
N LEU A 73 24.08 -8.04 22.31
CA LEU A 73 24.80 -9.28 22.69
C LEU A 73 24.18 -10.53 22.06
N ARG A 74 24.99 -11.58 21.87
CA ARG A 74 24.52 -12.94 21.51
C ARG A 74 24.14 -13.73 22.76
N PHE A 75 22.93 -14.29 22.79
CA PHE A 75 22.43 -15.03 23.95
C PHE A 75 23.19 -16.34 24.22
N SER A 76 23.76 -16.95 23.17
CA SER A 76 24.50 -18.23 23.23
C SER A 76 25.83 -18.17 24.00
N GLU A 77 26.36 -16.98 24.27
CA GLU A 77 27.64 -16.81 24.96
C GLU A 77 27.49 -16.98 26.48
N ALA A 78 28.23 -17.92 27.09
CA ALA A 78 28.20 -18.15 28.54
C ALA A 78 28.54 -16.90 29.39
N SER A 79 29.36 -15.99 28.85
CA SER A 79 29.73 -14.72 29.51
C SER A 79 28.59 -13.70 29.58
N VAL A 80 27.54 -13.88 28.77
CA VAL A 80 26.44 -12.90 28.62
C VAL A 80 25.47 -12.98 29.80
N HIS A 81 25.30 -14.14 30.43
CA HIS A 81 24.41 -14.28 31.58
C HIS A 81 24.87 -13.42 32.78
N LEU A 82 26.18 -13.33 33.01
CA LEU A 82 26.76 -12.46 34.04
C LEU A 82 26.55 -10.98 33.69
N LYS A 83 26.84 -10.58 32.44
CA LYS A 83 26.62 -9.20 31.97
C LYS A 83 25.16 -8.75 32.09
N ILE A 84 24.21 -9.63 31.76
CA ILE A 84 22.77 -9.35 31.94
C ILE A 84 22.46 -9.11 33.40
N LYS A 85 22.93 -10.01 34.29
CA LYS A 85 22.67 -9.93 35.72
C LYS A 85 23.20 -8.62 36.31
N ASP A 86 24.43 -8.25 35.95
CA ASP A 86 25.07 -7.02 36.44
C ASP A 86 24.31 -5.78 35.98
N ARG A 87 23.96 -5.68 34.69
CA ARG A 87 23.18 -4.56 34.16
C ARG A 87 21.77 -4.48 34.74
N CYS A 88 21.09 -5.61 34.92
CA CYS A 88 19.79 -5.64 35.60
C CYS A 88 19.90 -5.09 37.02
N CYS A 89 20.91 -5.48 37.79
CA CYS A 89 21.11 -4.99 39.17
C CYS A 89 21.38 -3.48 39.22
N GLU A 90 22.10 -2.92 38.26
CA GLU A 90 22.34 -1.48 38.15
C GLU A 90 21.04 -0.71 37.85
N LEU A 91 20.32 -1.11 36.79
CA LEU A 91 19.04 -0.48 36.41
C LEU A 91 17.98 -0.60 37.51
N GLU A 92 17.96 -1.72 38.23
CA GLU A 92 17.07 -1.95 39.35
C GLU A 92 17.31 -0.96 40.50
N LYS A 93 18.57 -0.73 40.87
CA LYS A 93 18.92 0.27 41.89
C LYS A 93 18.52 1.67 41.47
N GLU A 94 18.74 2.04 40.21
CA GLU A 94 18.36 3.34 39.68
C GLU A 94 16.84 3.55 39.68
N ALA A 95 16.07 2.55 39.23
CA ALA A 95 14.61 2.61 39.16
C ALA A 95 13.98 2.69 40.57
N ILE A 96 14.47 1.90 41.53
CA ILE A 96 14.02 1.95 42.91
C ILE A 96 14.34 3.31 43.55
N ALA A 97 15.54 3.85 43.32
CA ALA A 97 15.93 5.14 43.88
C ALA A 97 15.06 6.31 43.36
N GLU A 98 14.53 6.20 42.15
CA GLU A 98 13.56 7.17 41.61
C GLU A 98 12.20 7.06 42.29
N LEU A 99 11.62 5.86 42.39
CA LEU A 99 10.35 5.68 43.11
C LEU A 99 10.44 6.08 44.59
N LYS A 100 11.57 5.85 45.24
CA LYS A 100 11.80 6.32 46.61
C LYS A 100 11.79 7.84 46.72
N ARG A 101 12.31 8.56 45.72
CA ARG A 101 12.23 10.04 45.67
C ARG A 101 10.79 10.51 45.49
N ASP A 102 9.96 9.74 44.79
CA ASP A 102 8.53 10.00 44.61
C ASP A 102 7.68 9.61 45.84
N GLY A 103 8.31 9.12 46.91
CA GLY A 103 7.66 8.88 48.20
C GLY A 103 7.19 7.44 48.45
N PHE A 104 7.58 6.47 47.61
CA PHE A 104 7.22 5.06 47.81
C PHE A 104 8.17 4.35 48.80
N GLY A 105 7.60 3.62 49.77
CA GLY A 105 8.34 2.77 50.71
C GLY A 105 8.85 1.47 50.09
N ASP A 106 9.78 0.79 50.76
CA ASP A 106 10.39 -0.47 50.26
C ASP A 106 9.34 -1.57 50.06
N GLU A 107 8.36 -1.70 50.96
CA GLU A 107 7.26 -2.67 50.82
C GLU A 107 6.27 -2.35 49.69
N GLN A 108 6.29 -1.13 49.13
CA GLN A 108 5.40 -0.71 48.04
C GLN A 108 6.03 -0.87 46.66
N VAL A 109 7.33 -1.17 46.58
CA VAL A 109 8.06 -1.22 45.32
C VAL A 109 8.32 -2.67 44.92
N ARG A 110 7.94 -3.00 43.68
CA ARG A 110 8.29 -4.29 43.05
C ARG A 110 9.00 -4.06 41.73
N THR A 111 9.88 -4.98 41.35
CA THR A 111 10.69 -4.88 40.13
C THR A 111 10.41 -6.05 39.19
N GLU A 112 10.38 -5.75 37.90
CA GLU A 112 10.21 -6.70 36.81
C GLU A 112 11.35 -6.52 35.82
N LYS A 113 11.95 -7.63 35.37
CA LYS A 113 13.11 -7.65 34.49
C LYS A 113 12.69 -8.17 33.12
N PHE A 114 13.16 -7.53 32.06
CA PHE A 114 12.85 -7.87 30.68
C PHE A 114 14.10 -7.87 29.83
N LEU A 115 14.15 -8.78 28.87
CA LEU A 115 15.08 -8.76 27.76
C LEU A 115 14.30 -8.52 26.46
N ASN A 116 14.77 -7.59 25.65
CA ASN A 116 14.27 -7.42 24.28
C ASN A 116 15.08 -8.35 23.37
N LEU A 117 14.48 -9.49 23.03
CA LEU A 117 15.13 -10.59 22.33
C LEU A 117 14.63 -10.70 20.89
N ARG A 118 15.53 -11.02 19.96
CA ARG A 118 15.17 -11.32 18.57
C ARG A 118 16.02 -12.44 18.00
N TYR A 119 15.51 -13.14 16.99
CA TYR A 119 16.35 -14.06 16.23
C TYR A 119 17.28 -13.28 15.29
N GLU A 120 18.49 -13.80 15.08
CA GLU A 120 19.40 -13.25 14.09
C GLU A 120 18.73 -13.16 12.69
N GLY A 121 18.89 -12.00 12.05
CA GLY A 121 18.23 -11.69 10.78
C GLY A 121 16.77 -11.24 10.89
N THR A 122 16.20 -11.10 12.10
CA THR A 122 14.90 -10.43 12.32
C THR A 122 15.10 -9.00 12.85
N ASP A 123 14.14 -8.10 12.57
CA ASP A 123 14.22 -6.68 12.98
C ASP A 123 13.52 -6.39 14.31
N ASN A 124 12.46 -7.13 14.62
CA ASN A 124 11.62 -6.85 15.79
C ASN A 124 12.12 -7.62 17.00
N ALA A 125 12.55 -6.90 18.02
CA ALA A 125 12.76 -7.46 19.34
C ALA A 125 11.43 -7.67 20.08
N ILE A 126 11.30 -8.83 20.69
CA ILE A 126 10.18 -9.22 21.53
C ILE A 126 10.59 -9.01 22.98
N MET A 127 9.85 -8.15 23.67
CA MET A 127 10.00 -7.96 25.09
C MET A 127 9.61 -9.23 25.83
N THR A 128 10.60 -9.90 26.40
CA THR A 128 10.45 -11.18 27.10
C THR A 128 10.71 -10.94 28.58
N ALA A 129 9.66 -11.08 29.39
CA ALA A 129 9.77 -11.01 30.84
C ALA A 129 10.66 -12.15 31.36
N GLN A 130 11.36 -11.91 32.48
CA GLN A 130 12.17 -12.93 33.13
C GLN A 130 11.32 -14.16 33.48
N PRO A 131 11.57 -15.33 32.90
CA PRO A 131 10.83 -16.53 33.22
C PRO A 131 11.31 -17.12 34.55
N ALA A 132 10.42 -17.84 35.24
CA ALA A 132 10.70 -18.37 36.58
C ALA A 132 11.85 -19.40 36.61
N ASP A 133 12.04 -20.13 35.51
CA ASP A 133 13.14 -21.07 35.29
C ASP A 133 14.42 -20.42 34.72
N GLY A 134 14.36 -19.13 34.37
CA GLY A 134 15.46 -18.40 33.73
C GLY A 134 15.66 -18.71 32.24
N ASP A 135 14.83 -19.57 31.63
CA ASP A 135 14.93 -19.95 30.22
C ASP A 135 14.27 -18.92 29.29
N TYR A 136 14.99 -17.84 29.02
CA TYR A 136 14.56 -16.80 28.09
C TYR A 136 14.36 -17.31 26.66
N GLN A 137 15.05 -18.37 26.24
CA GLN A 137 14.94 -18.91 24.89
C GLN A 137 13.59 -19.62 24.70
N ARG A 138 13.15 -20.43 25.67
CA ARG A 138 11.81 -21.03 25.68
C ARG A 138 10.73 -19.97 25.75
N ALA A 139 10.85 -19.02 26.67
CA ALA A 139 9.86 -17.95 26.84
C ALA A 139 9.72 -17.10 25.56
N MET A 140 10.84 -16.73 24.93
CA MET A 140 10.84 -16.03 23.65
C MET A 140 10.18 -16.87 22.56
N SER A 141 10.50 -18.16 22.44
CA SER A 141 9.93 -19.06 21.44
C SER A 141 8.42 -19.22 21.58
N GLU A 142 7.90 -19.28 22.82
CA GLU A 142 6.46 -19.33 23.10
C GLU A 142 5.75 -18.03 22.71
N VAL A 143 6.33 -16.87 23.06
CA VAL A 143 5.80 -15.57 22.65
C VAL A 143 5.85 -15.41 21.14
N PHE A 144 6.96 -15.79 20.50
CA PHE A 144 7.13 -15.74 19.05
C PHE A 144 6.11 -16.62 18.34
N LYS A 145 5.93 -17.88 18.78
CA LYS A 145 4.92 -18.79 18.22
C LYS A 145 3.51 -18.24 18.39
N ARG A 146 3.21 -17.60 19.51
CA ARG A 146 1.91 -16.96 19.75
C ARG A 146 1.69 -15.75 18.85
N GLU A 147 2.71 -14.92 18.65
CA GLU A 147 2.60 -13.68 17.87
C GLU A 147 2.66 -13.87 16.35
N TYR A 148 3.38 -14.91 15.89
CA TYR A 148 3.69 -15.14 14.48
C TYR A 148 3.19 -16.49 13.94
N GLY A 149 2.73 -17.41 14.80
CA GLY A 149 2.06 -18.66 14.39
C GLY A 149 2.99 -19.83 14.05
N PHE A 150 4.30 -19.63 14.07
CA PHE A 150 5.32 -20.65 13.84
C PHE A 150 6.56 -20.38 14.70
N VAL A 151 7.48 -21.33 14.76
CA VAL A 151 8.81 -21.15 15.35
C VAL A 151 9.81 -21.16 14.20
N LEU A 152 10.80 -20.28 14.25
CA LEU A 152 11.90 -20.33 13.28
C LEU A 152 12.72 -21.61 13.53
N SER A 153 12.57 -22.59 12.64
CA SER A 153 13.39 -23.79 12.62
C SER A 153 14.72 -23.51 11.91
N GLY A 154 15.79 -24.13 12.41
CA GLY A 154 17.17 -23.81 12.04
C GLY A 154 17.85 -23.04 13.16
N SER A 155 19.13 -23.33 13.39
CA SER A 155 19.97 -22.82 14.49
C SER A 155 20.26 -21.30 14.42
N ARG A 156 19.22 -20.46 14.29
CA ARG A 156 19.36 -19.00 14.37
C ARG A 156 19.61 -18.62 15.82
N GLU A 157 20.68 -17.86 16.05
CA GLU A 157 21.02 -17.39 17.38
C GLU A 157 20.02 -16.34 17.87
N LEU A 158 19.79 -16.28 19.17
CA LEU A 158 19.07 -15.18 19.80
C LEU A 158 20.03 -14.03 20.09
N LEU A 159 19.60 -12.82 19.76
CA LEU A 159 20.28 -11.56 20.03
C LEU A 159 19.49 -10.78 21.09
N ILE A 160 20.23 -10.12 21.97
CA ILE A 160 19.72 -9.22 23.01
C ILE A 160 19.99 -7.81 22.51
N ASP A 161 18.95 -7.10 22.11
CA ASP A 161 19.10 -5.71 21.65
C ASP A 161 19.27 -4.78 22.87
N ASP A 162 18.47 -4.99 23.92
CA ASP A 162 18.55 -4.22 25.16
C ASP A 162 18.02 -4.97 26.39
N ILE A 163 18.35 -4.41 27.55
CA ILE A 163 17.91 -4.88 28.87
C ILE A 163 17.03 -3.79 29.48
N ARG A 164 15.88 -4.19 30.02
CA ARG A 164 14.91 -3.30 30.66
C ARG A 164 14.57 -3.76 32.06
N VAL A 165 14.50 -2.82 32.99
CA VAL A 165 13.96 -3.03 34.34
C VAL A 165 12.82 -2.04 34.57
N ARG A 166 11.70 -2.58 35.01
CA ARG A 166 10.53 -1.82 35.42
C ARG A 166 10.42 -1.89 36.93
N ALA A 167 10.43 -0.76 37.61
CA ALA A 167 10.00 -0.67 39.00
C ALA A 167 8.58 -0.13 39.06
N VAL A 168 7.73 -0.74 39.89
CA VAL A 168 6.32 -0.40 40.06
C VAL A 168 6.11 -0.03 41.52
N GLY A 169 5.70 1.21 41.76
CA GLY A 169 5.25 1.72 43.05
C GLY A 169 3.75 1.53 43.20
N ALA A 170 3.36 0.62 44.09
CA ALA A 170 1.97 0.28 44.34
C ALA A 170 1.20 1.46 44.96
N THR A 171 0.15 1.89 44.28
CA THR A 171 -0.76 2.93 44.78
C THR A 171 -1.93 2.31 45.55
N ALA A 172 -2.46 3.02 46.54
CA ALA A 172 -3.60 2.52 47.30
C ALA A 172 -4.84 2.46 46.38
N PRO A 173 -5.57 1.33 46.33
CA PRO A 173 -6.73 1.20 45.45
C PRO A 173 -7.85 2.16 45.88
N LEU A 174 -8.46 2.85 44.93
CA LEU A 174 -9.67 3.63 45.18
C LEU A 174 -10.81 2.66 45.55
N GLN A 175 -11.44 2.87 46.71
CA GLN A 175 -12.59 2.07 47.11
C GLN A 175 -13.80 2.39 46.22
N ARG A 176 -14.32 1.37 45.53
CA ARG A 176 -15.57 1.48 44.78
C ARG A 176 -16.76 1.48 45.73
N ARG A 177 -17.74 2.34 45.45
CA ARG A 177 -19.02 2.35 46.16
C ARG A 177 -19.82 1.09 45.77
N GLN A 178 -20.26 0.33 46.77
CA GLN A 178 -21.21 -0.76 46.59
C GLN A 178 -22.62 -0.17 46.53
N LEU A 179 -23.41 -0.55 45.52
CA LEU A 179 -24.82 -0.24 45.43
C LEU A 179 -25.62 -1.14 46.36
N GLU A 180 -26.75 -0.61 46.84
CA GLU A 180 -27.71 -1.40 47.59
C GLU A 180 -28.29 -2.50 46.70
N ARG A 181 -28.43 -3.71 47.25
CA ARG A 181 -28.94 -4.87 46.54
C ARG A 181 -30.47 -4.80 46.49
N CYS A 182 -31.04 -5.03 45.31
CA CYS A 182 -32.47 -5.18 45.16
C CYS A 182 -32.96 -6.37 46.01
N ALA A 183 -33.83 -6.14 47.00
CA ALA A 183 -34.54 -7.19 47.70
C ALA A 183 -35.68 -7.73 46.81
N GLU A 184 -36.10 -8.99 46.97
CA GLU A 184 -37.20 -9.58 46.16
C GLU A 184 -38.52 -8.76 46.19
N GLU A 185 -38.68 -7.87 47.17
CA GLU A 185 -39.83 -6.95 47.32
C GLU A 185 -39.67 -5.59 46.58
N HIS A 186 -38.47 -5.23 46.10
CA HIS A 186 -38.25 -4.03 45.29
C HIS A 186 -38.49 -4.40 43.82
N GLY A 187 -39.68 -4.07 43.29
CA GLY A 187 -40.11 -4.44 41.95
C GLY A 187 -39.28 -3.84 40.79
N ASN A 188 -39.84 -3.93 39.57
CA ASN A 188 -39.21 -3.43 38.34
C ASN A 188 -38.65 -2.00 38.48
N PRO A 189 -37.50 -1.68 37.84
CA PRO A 189 -36.89 -0.37 37.92
C PRO A 189 -37.85 0.76 37.52
N SER A 190 -37.80 1.89 38.24
CA SER A 190 -38.67 3.03 37.99
C SER A 190 -38.31 3.71 36.66
N VAL A 191 -39.29 3.80 35.77
CA VAL A 191 -39.16 4.55 34.51
C VAL A 191 -39.30 6.03 34.82
N ARG A 192 -38.34 6.84 34.37
CA ARG A 192 -38.36 8.30 34.57
C ARG A 192 -39.24 9.00 33.55
N GLU A 193 -39.08 8.63 32.28
CA GLU A 193 -39.83 9.17 31.16
C GLU A 193 -39.82 8.17 29.99
N TYR A 194 -40.58 8.46 28.94
CA TYR A 194 -40.59 7.71 27.69
C TYR A 194 -40.16 8.61 26.55
N THR A 195 -39.48 8.05 25.55
CA THR A 195 -39.07 8.79 24.35
C THR A 195 -39.13 7.92 23.11
N CYS A 196 -39.36 8.53 21.95
CA CYS A 196 -39.38 7.82 20.67
C CYS A 196 -37.96 7.60 20.15
N VAL A 197 -37.59 6.34 19.93
CA VAL A 197 -36.29 5.92 19.39
C VAL A 197 -36.50 5.11 18.12
N TYR A 198 -35.66 5.32 17.12
CA TYR A 198 -35.70 4.54 15.89
C TYR A 198 -34.63 3.44 15.90
N PHE A 199 -35.05 2.18 15.71
CA PHE A 199 -34.13 1.07 15.43
C PHE A 199 -34.41 0.49 14.04
N ARG A 200 -33.36 0.13 13.31
CA ARG A 200 -33.47 -0.36 11.93
C ARG A 200 -34.41 -1.58 11.75
N LYS A 201 -34.47 -2.47 12.75
CA LYS A 201 -35.28 -3.70 12.68
C LYS A 201 -36.73 -3.52 13.16
N THR A 202 -36.97 -2.62 14.11
CA THR A 202 -38.30 -2.45 14.74
C THR A 202 -38.99 -1.15 14.34
N GLY A 203 -38.31 -0.25 13.64
CA GLY A 203 -38.81 1.09 13.31
C GLY A 203 -38.79 2.02 14.52
N TRP A 204 -39.69 3.00 14.53
CA TRP A 204 -39.92 3.89 15.67
C TRP A 204 -40.61 3.13 16.80
N VAL A 205 -40.00 3.16 17.99
CA VAL A 205 -40.54 2.55 19.22
C VAL A 205 -40.49 3.56 20.35
N GLU A 206 -41.51 3.55 21.20
CA GLU A 206 -41.49 4.29 22.46
C GLU A 206 -40.67 3.49 23.48
N ALA A 207 -39.55 4.05 23.94
CA ALA A 207 -38.60 3.40 24.82
C ALA A 207 -38.60 4.08 26.20
N PRO A 208 -38.64 3.31 27.31
CA PRO A 208 -38.45 3.85 28.65
C PRO A 208 -37.03 4.38 28.85
N VAL A 209 -36.93 5.48 29.57
CA VAL A 209 -35.69 6.12 30.00
C VAL A 209 -35.52 5.91 31.50
N PHE A 210 -34.37 5.36 31.88
CA PHE A 210 -33.97 5.12 33.26
C PHE A 210 -32.81 6.03 33.64
N GLN A 211 -32.70 6.41 34.91
CA GLN A 211 -31.52 7.09 35.44
C GLN A 211 -30.63 6.06 36.15
N LEU A 212 -29.35 5.96 35.78
CA LEU A 212 -28.45 4.95 36.37
C LEU A 212 -28.35 5.06 37.90
N SER A 213 -28.40 6.29 38.45
CA SER A 213 -28.34 6.53 39.91
C SER A 213 -29.57 6.06 40.69
N GLU A 214 -30.67 5.72 40.01
CA GLU A 214 -31.91 5.23 40.60
C GLU A 214 -32.01 3.69 40.49
N LEU A 215 -31.06 3.04 39.80
CA LEU A 215 -31.02 1.60 39.68
C LEU A 215 -30.24 0.96 40.84
N LEU A 216 -30.73 -0.19 41.31
CA LEU A 216 -30.11 -0.98 42.38
C LEU A 216 -29.35 -2.17 41.80
N ALA A 217 -28.42 -2.72 42.57
CA ALA A 217 -27.69 -3.92 42.18
C ALA A 217 -28.66 -5.11 42.01
N GLY A 218 -28.60 -5.77 40.87
CA GLY A 218 -29.48 -6.86 40.48
C GLY A 218 -30.66 -6.46 39.57
N HIS A 219 -30.91 -5.17 39.36
CA HIS A 219 -31.92 -4.74 38.39
C HIS A 219 -31.57 -5.21 36.97
N ALA A 220 -32.60 -5.61 36.22
CA ALA A 220 -32.52 -5.95 34.80
C ALA A 220 -33.34 -4.96 33.98
N VAL A 221 -32.73 -4.37 32.95
CA VAL A 221 -33.37 -3.46 32.00
C VAL A 221 -33.39 -4.14 30.64
N VAL A 222 -34.57 -4.52 30.17
CA VAL A 222 -34.78 -5.17 28.88
C VAL A 222 -34.93 -4.10 27.79
N GLY A 223 -34.21 -4.25 26.69
CA GLY A 223 -34.32 -3.35 25.54
C GLY A 223 -35.58 -3.59 24.70
N PRO A 224 -36.10 -2.58 23.98
CA PRO A 224 -35.52 -1.26 23.75
C PRO A 224 -35.64 -0.32 24.97
N ALA A 225 -34.52 0.23 25.43
CA ALA A 225 -34.49 1.15 26.57
C ALA A 225 -33.28 2.12 26.49
N ILE A 226 -33.38 3.26 27.18
CA ILE A 226 -32.26 4.18 27.38
C ILE A 226 -31.93 4.26 28.86
N ILE A 227 -30.66 4.16 29.21
CA ILE A 227 -30.16 4.42 30.56
C ILE A 227 -29.29 5.68 30.52
N MET A 228 -29.71 6.71 31.25
CA MET A 228 -29.02 7.99 31.37
C MET A 228 -28.08 7.98 32.57
N GLU A 229 -26.81 8.26 32.32
CA GLU A 229 -25.79 8.55 33.31
C GLU A 229 -25.42 10.05 33.21
N ARG A 230 -24.80 10.65 34.24
CA ARG A 230 -24.50 12.09 34.24
C ARG A 230 -23.61 12.52 33.07
N THR A 231 -22.79 11.61 32.54
CA THR A 231 -21.78 11.88 31.51
C THR A 231 -21.88 10.95 30.29
N SER A 232 -22.89 10.08 30.24
CA SER A 232 -23.05 9.07 29.19
C SER A 232 -24.51 8.70 28.94
N THR A 233 -24.83 8.36 27.70
CA THR A 233 -26.13 7.79 27.32
C THR A 233 -25.93 6.36 26.84
N ILE A 234 -26.63 5.42 27.46
CA ILE A 234 -26.47 3.99 27.23
C ILE A 234 -27.74 3.48 26.54
N VAL A 235 -27.59 2.93 25.34
CA VAL A 235 -28.73 2.45 24.54
C VAL A 235 -28.76 0.93 24.62
N ILE A 236 -29.85 0.39 25.17
CA ILE A 236 -30.12 -1.05 25.20
C ILE A 236 -31.04 -1.35 24.02
N GLU A 237 -30.49 -1.96 22.98
CA GLU A 237 -31.25 -2.31 21.78
C GLU A 237 -32.26 -3.43 22.07
N PRO A 238 -33.31 -3.59 21.23
CA PRO A 238 -34.19 -4.76 21.29
C PRO A 238 -33.41 -6.09 21.33
N CYS A 239 -33.91 -7.10 22.05
CA CYS A 239 -33.25 -8.39 22.25
C CYS A 239 -31.88 -8.25 22.94
N SER A 240 -31.82 -7.42 23.97
CA SER A 240 -30.67 -7.24 24.85
C SER A 240 -31.16 -6.92 26.24
N THR A 241 -30.44 -7.41 27.24
CA THR A 241 -30.79 -7.18 28.64
C THR A 241 -29.57 -6.64 29.38
N ALA A 242 -29.73 -5.50 30.04
CA ALA A 242 -28.70 -4.91 30.87
C ALA A 242 -28.92 -5.26 32.34
N HIS A 243 -27.91 -5.84 32.98
CA HIS A 243 -27.90 -6.17 34.40
C HIS A 243 -27.00 -5.21 35.16
N VAL A 244 -27.51 -4.66 36.27
CA VAL A 244 -26.74 -3.76 37.15
C VAL A 244 -25.95 -4.59 38.16
N ALA A 245 -24.62 -4.51 38.09
CA ALA A 245 -23.73 -5.18 39.03
C ALA A 245 -23.67 -4.47 40.40
N ALA A 246 -23.09 -5.14 41.40
CA ALA A 246 -22.95 -4.62 42.77
C ALA A 246 -22.20 -3.28 42.84
N GLU A 247 -21.26 -3.04 41.92
CA GLU A 247 -20.42 -1.84 41.89
C GLU A 247 -20.91 -0.78 40.88
N GLY A 248 -22.13 -0.95 40.36
CA GLY A 248 -22.77 -0.04 39.40
C GLY A 248 -22.37 -0.23 37.93
N ASP A 249 -21.56 -1.24 37.62
CA ASP A 249 -21.28 -1.61 36.23
C ASP A 249 -22.52 -2.20 35.56
N LEU A 250 -22.69 -1.95 34.26
CA LEU A 250 -23.74 -2.58 33.47
C LEU A 250 -23.15 -3.73 32.66
N ILE A 251 -23.70 -4.92 32.86
CA ILE A 251 -23.41 -6.11 32.07
C ILE A 251 -24.57 -6.28 31.10
N ILE A 252 -24.34 -6.01 29.82
CA ILE A 252 -25.37 -6.15 28.79
C ILE A 252 -25.15 -7.51 28.12
N GLU A 253 -26.14 -8.38 28.23
CA GLU A 253 -26.19 -9.64 27.52
C GLU A 253 -27.00 -9.46 26.24
N LEU A 254 -26.41 -9.91 25.15
CA LEU A 254 -27.07 -9.94 23.87
C LEU A 254 -27.71 -11.32 23.74
N ASP A 255 -29.04 -11.35 23.68
CA ASP A 255 -29.73 -12.59 23.37
C ASP A 255 -29.24 -13.07 22.00
N GLU A 256 -29.10 -14.39 21.85
CA GLU A 256 -29.09 -14.98 20.53
C GLU A 256 -30.43 -14.60 19.90
N LEU A 257 -30.43 -13.49 19.15
CA LEU A 257 -31.31 -13.41 18.02
C LEU A 257 -31.06 -14.71 17.28
N ASP A 258 -32.12 -15.49 17.11
CA ASP A 258 -32.30 -16.32 15.94
C ASP A 258 -31.67 -15.52 14.79
N VAL A 259 -30.43 -15.85 14.45
CA VAL A 259 -29.92 -15.64 13.13
C VAL A 259 -30.69 -16.70 12.36
N GLN A 260 -32.00 -16.46 12.19
CA GLN A 260 -32.62 -16.70 10.92
C GLN A 260 -31.74 -15.85 10.00
N PRO A 261 -30.78 -16.44 9.25
CA PRO A 261 -30.27 -15.73 8.07
C PRO A 261 -31.50 -15.19 7.39
N MET A 262 -31.53 -13.91 6.96
CA MET A 262 -32.70 -13.34 6.30
C MET A 262 -33.26 -14.36 5.32
N THR A 263 -34.27 -15.10 5.75
CA THR A 263 -34.97 -16.08 4.94
C THR A 263 -35.95 -15.19 4.21
N PRO A 264 -35.92 -15.19 2.87
CA PRO A 264 -37.02 -14.61 2.13
C PRO A 264 -38.30 -15.26 2.70
N SER A 265 -39.29 -14.43 3.04
CA SER A 265 -40.67 -14.81 3.36
C SER A 265 -41.00 -16.28 3.04
N SER A 266 -41.44 -17.03 4.06
CA SER A 266 -41.64 -18.48 4.12
C SER A 266 -42.72 -19.07 3.20
N THR A 267 -42.73 -18.68 1.93
CA THR A 267 -43.47 -19.32 0.83
C THR A 267 -42.62 -19.51 -0.43
N ALA A 268 -41.29 -19.35 -0.35
CA ALA A 268 -40.39 -19.60 -1.48
C ALA A 268 -39.46 -20.79 -1.23
N SER A 269 -39.52 -21.76 -2.14
CA SER A 269 -38.65 -22.93 -2.27
C SER A 269 -37.15 -22.64 -2.05
N ALA A 270 -36.45 -23.62 -1.47
CA ALA A 270 -35.02 -23.62 -1.14
C ALA A 270 -34.05 -23.67 -2.35
N ALA A 271 -34.31 -22.87 -3.40
CA ALA A 271 -33.49 -22.87 -4.62
C ALA A 271 -33.28 -21.51 -5.29
N ALA A 272 -33.75 -20.39 -4.72
CA ALA A 272 -33.65 -19.09 -5.39
C ALA A 272 -32.79 -18.09 -4.61
N VAL A 273 -31.68 -17.67 -5.24
CA VAL A 273 -30.98 -16.42 -4.93
C VAL A 273 -31.98 -15.27 -5.12
N PRO A 274 -32.10 -14.31 -4.18
CA PRO A 274 -33.03 -13.21 -4.35
C PRO A 274 -32.56 -12.30 -5.50
N GLU A 275 -33.33 -12.26 -6.59
CA GLU A 275 -33.37 -11.08 -7.45
C GLU A 275 -34.48 -10.16 -6.93
N PRO A 276 -34.20 -8.86 -6.72
CA PRO A 276 -33.02 -8.10 -7.13
C PRO A 276 -31.84 -8.14 -6.15
N VAL A 277 -30.62 -7.87 -6.65
CA VAL A 277 -29.38 -7.74 -5.87
C VAL A 277 -29.54 -6.67 -4.79
N ASP A 278 -29.38 -7.05 -3.51
CA ASP A 278 -29.38 -6.09 -2.41
C ASP A 278 -28.07 -5.25 -2.41
N PRO A 279 -28.15 -3.91 -2.63
CA PRO A 279 -26.98 -3.02 -2.67
C PRO A 279 -26.20 -2.97 -1.34
N ILE A 280 -26.89 -3.20 -0.22
CA ILE A 280 -26.25 -3.25 1.10
C ILE A 280 -25.41 -4.50 1.19
N MET A 281 -25.97 -5.65 0.82
CA MET A 281 -25.24 -6.92 0.81
C MET A 281 -24.09 -6.92 -0.20
N LEU A 282 -24.26 -6.30 -1.36
CA LEU A 282 -23.17 -6.08 -2.32
C LEU A 282 -22.00 -5.34 -1.67
N SER A 283 -22.30 -4.25 -0.96
CA SER A 283 -21.30 -3.46 -0.23
C SER A 283 -20.66 -4.25 0.91
N VAL A 284 -21.44 -5.06 1.64
CA VAL A 284 -20.94 -5.95 2.70
C VAL A 284 -19.96 -6.97 2.13
N PHE A 285 -20.33 -7.69 1.06
CA PHE A 285 -19.47 -8.70 0.46
C PHE A 285 -18.20 -8.10 -0.16
N ALA A 286 -18.32 -6.97 -0.86
CA ALA A 286 -17.17 -6.21 -1.37
C ALA A 286 -16.16 -5.92 -0.25
N ASN A 287 -16.64 -5.40 0.89
CA ASN A 287 -15.79 -5.11 2.05
C ASN A 287 -15.25 -6.38 2.72
N ARG A 288 -16.02 -7.47 2.78
CA ARG A 288 -15.60 -8.72 3.40
C ARG A 288 -14.49 -9.39 2.59
N PHE A 289 -14.61 -9.51 1.27
CA PHE A 289 -13.54 -10.06 0.43
C PHE A 289 -12.27 -9.22 0.51
N MET A 290 -12.40 -7.89 0.47
CA MET A 290 -11.28 -6.97 0.64
C MET A 290 -10.59 -7.16 2.00
N SER A 291 -11.37 -7.23 3.08
CA SER A 291 -10.84 -7.45 4.43
C SER A 291 -10.12 -8.79 4.57
N ILE A 292 -10.53 -9.84 3.84
CA ILE A 292 -9.82 -11.13 3.86
C ILE A 292 -8.45 -10.97 3.20
N ALA A 293 -8.38 -10.35 2.02
CA ALA A 293 -7.12 -10.10 1.33
C ALA A 293 -6.16 -9.22 2.17
N GLU A 294 -6.67 -8.17 2.82
CA GLU A 294 -5.90 -7.33 3.76
C GLU A 294 -5.34 -8.14 4.93
N GLN A 295 -6.15 -9.03 5.53
CA GLN A 295 -5.70 -9.87 6.63
C GLN A 295 -4.64 -10.90 6.21
N MET A 296 -4.76 -11.49 5.02
CA MET A 296 -3.69 -12.31 4.44
C MET A 296 -2.39 -11.50 4.35
N GLY A 297 -2.48 -10.25 3.89
CA GLY A 297 -1.35 -9.35 3.78
C GLY A 297 -0.68 -9.03 5.11
N HIS A 298 -1.47 -8.73 6.14
CA HIS A 298 -0.95 -8.51 7.50
C HIS A 298 -0.27 -9.76 8.06
N THR A 299 -0.81 -10.95 7.80
CA THR A 299 -0.15 -12.21 8.17
C THR A 299 1.19 -12.32 7.47
N LEU A 300 1.26 -12.15 6.14
CA LEU A 300 2.51 -12.23 5.38
C LEU A 300 3.57 -11.24 5.89
N GLN A 301 3.20 -9.97 6.06
CA GLN A 301 4.12 -8.94 6.56
C GLN A 301 4.72 -9.31 7.92
N ARG A 302 3.89 -9.81 8.85
CA ARG A 302 4.35 -10.12 10.22
C ARG A 302 5.26 -11.34 10.25
N THR A 303 5.01 -12.32 9.41
CA THR A 303 5.71 -13.62 9.44
C THR A 303 6.93 -13.67 8.53
N ALA A 304 7.02 -12.80 7.53
CA ALA A 304 8.20 -12.66 6.68
C ALA A 304 9.42 -12.10 7.43
N ILE A 305 10.62 -12.41 6.91
CA ILE A 305 11.91 -12.03 7.49
C ILE A 305 12.70 -11.11 6.58
N SER A 306 12.57 -11.25 5.25
CA SER A 306 13.32 -10.40 4.33
C SER A 306 12.88 -8.95 4.42
N VAL A 307 13.83 -8.05 4.21
CA VAL A 307 13.57 -6.60 4.16
C VAL A 307 12.54 -6.27 3.07
N ASN A 308 12.57 -6.99 1.94
CA ASN A 308 11.70 -6.74 0.80
C ASN A 308 10.23 -6.97 1.14
N ILE A 309 9.89 -8.08 1.78
CA ILE A 309 8.50 -8.39 2.12
C ILE A 309 8.08 -7.68 3.41
N LYS A 310 8.90 -7.76 4.47
CA LYS A 310 8.53 -7.28 5.80
C LYS A 310 8.49 -5.75 5.90
N GLU A 311 9.55 -5.09 5.46
CA GLU A 311 9.73 -3.64 5.65
C GLU A 311 9.21 -2.86 4.44
N ARG A 312 9.57 -3.31 3.24
CA ARG A 312 9.24 -2.61 2.00
C ARG A 312 7.85 -2.95 1.45
N LEU A 313 7.19 -3.97 1.99
CA LEU A 313 5.87 -4.43 1.58
C LEU A 313 5.79 -4.79 0.10
N ASP A 314 6.86 -5.37 -0.45
CA ASP A 314 6.93 -5.81 -1.84
C ASP A 314 6.25 -7.17 -2.00
N PHE A 315 4.94 -7.21 -1.76
CA PHE A 315 4.12 -8.40 -1.85
C PHE A 315 2.65 -8.05 -2.18
N SER A 316 1.84 -9.05 -2.55
CA SER A 316 0.39 -8.90 -2.75
C SER A 316 -0.34 -10.16 -2.32
N CYS A 317 -1.54 -9.99 -1.78
CA CYS A 317 -2.41 -11.08 -1.36
C CYS A 317 -3.79 -10.89 -2.01
N ALA A 318 -4.32 -11.96 -2.57
CA ALA A 318 -5.55 -11.90 -3.34
C ALA A 318 -6.36 -13.19 -3.24
N ILE A 319 -7.66 -13.04 -3.49
CA ILE A 319 -8.63 -14.13 -3.57
C ILE A 319 -9.11 -14.22 -5.01
N PHE A 320 -9.25 -15.44 -5.50
CA PHE A 320 -9.71 -15.75 -6.85
C PHE A 320 -10.90 -16.69 -6.77
N GLY A 321 -11.83 -16.57 -7.71
CA GLY A 321 -12.96 -17.50 -7.87
C GLY A 321 -12.50 -18.84 -8.44
N GLY A 322 -13.41 -19.82 -8.47
CA GLY A 322 -13.15 -21.13 -9.09
C GLY A 322 -12.85 -21.05 -10.60
N ASP A 323 -13.21 -19.94 -11.24
CA ASP A 323 -12.86 -19.57 -12.62
C ASP A 323 -11.46 -18.93 -12.76
N CYS A 324 -10.71 -18.84 -11.66
CA CYS A 324 -9.43 -18.14 -11.54
C CYS A 324 -9.52 -16.61 -11.72
N GLY A 325 -10.74 -16.03 -11.75
CA GLY A 325 -10.95 -14.59 -11.83
C GLY A 325 -10.61 -13.90 -10.51
N LEU A 326 -9.96 -12.74 -10.57
CA LEU A 326 -9.65 -11.95 -9.37
C LEU A 326 -10.96 -11.49 -8.69
N VAL A 327 -11.12 -11.78 -7.41
CA VAL A 327 -12.29 -11.38 -6.59
C VAL A 327 -11.97 -10.14 -5.77
N ALA A 328 -10.83 -10.16 -5.08
CA ALA A 328 -10.34 -9.04 -4.31
C ALA A 328 -8.82 -9.14 -4.17
N ASN A 329 -8.15 -7.98 -4.17
CA ASN A 329 -6.73 -7.84 -3.90
C ASN A 329 -6.53 -6.77 -2.84
N ALA A 330 -5.67 -7.03 -1.86
CA ALA A 330 -5.25 -6.03 -0.89
C ALA A 330 -4.55 -4.85 -1.60
N PRO A 331 -4.54 -3.63 -1.05
CA PRO A 331 -4.02 -2.46 -1.74
C PRO A 331 -2.48 -2.40 -1.65
N HIS A 332 -1.81 -3.42 -2.19
CA HIS A 332 -0.35 -3.53 -2.18
C HIS A 332 0.25 -3.14 -3.55
N VAL A 333 1.23 -3.88 -4.07
CA VAL A 333 2.01 -3.52 -5.27
C VAL A 333 1.16 -3.65 -6.56
N PRO A 334 0.95 -2.55 -7.31
CA PRO A 334 0.03 -2.57 -8.45
C PRO A 334 0.45 -3.43 -9.65
N VAL A 335 1.74 -3.72 -9.84
CA VAL A 335 2.16 -4.57 -10.95
C VAL A 335 1.79 -6.04 -10.79
N HIS A 336 1.48 -6.48 -9.56
CA HIS A 336 0.95 -7.82 -9.33
C HIS A 336 -0.52 -7.97 -9.79
N LEU A 337 -1.21 -6.85 -10.01
CA LEU A 337 -2.62 -6.80 -10.40
C LEU A 337 -2.77 -7.39 -11.81
N GLY A 338 -3.77 -8.23 -12.04
CA GLY A 338 -3.93 -8.94 -13.33
C GLY A 338 -2.95 -10.10 -13.53
N ALA A 339 -1.65 -9.88 -13.31
CA ALA A 339 -0.60 -10.89 -13.48
C ALA A 339 -0.83 -12.14 -12.61
N MET A 340 -1.24 -11.95 -11.35
CA MET A 340 -1.54 -13.07 -10.46
C MET A 340 -2.73 -13.93 -10.95
N ALA A 341 -3.75 -13.34 -11.57
CA ALA A 341 -4.89 -14.09 -12.08
C ALA A 341 -4.47 -15.00 -13.26
N ASP A 342 -3.59 -14.49 -14.13
CA ASP A 342 -3.00 -15.27 -15.21
C ASP A 342 -2.12 -16.41 -14.67
N THR A 343 -1.37 -16.18 -13.58
CA THR A 343 -0.64 -17.25 -12.90
C THR A 343 -1.55 -18.31 -12.33
N VAL A 344 -2.60 -17.95 -11.58
CA VAL A 344 -3.55 -18.93 -11.04
C VAL A 344 -4.16 -19.76 -12.17
N ARG A 345 -4.63 -19.10 -13.24
CA ARG A 345 -5.21 -19.78 -14.41
C ARG A 345 -4.21 -20.73 -15.09
N ALA A 346 -2.98 -20.28 -15.30
CA ALA A 346 -1.93 -21.09 -15.91
C ALA A 346 -1.60 -22.32 -15.05
N GLN A 347 -1.48 -22.15 -13.73
CA GLN A 347 -1.18 -23.27 -12.82
C GLN A 347 -2.32 -24.28 -12.73
N VAL A 348 -3.57 -23.81 -12.63
CA VAL A 348 -4.76 -24.67 -12.64
C VAL A 348 -4.83 -25.48 -13.93
N SER A 349 -4.55 -24.84 -15.07
CA SER A 349 -4.49 -25.52 -16.37
C SER A 349 -3.34 -26.53 -16.46
N LYS A 350 -2.11 -26.15 -16.05
CA LYS A 350 -0.91 -27.02 -16.11
C LYS A 350 -1.03 -28.24 -15.20
N LEU A 351 -1.66 -28.10 -14.04
CA LEU A 351 -1.84 -29.21 -13.11
C LEU A 351 -3.03 -30.09 -13.45
N ALA A 352 -4.00 -29.61 -14.25
CA ALA A 352 -5.13 -30.38 -14.77
C ALA A 352 -5.90 -31.19 -13.68
N GLY A 353 -6.09 -30.58 -12.51
CA GLY A 353 -6.77 -31.22 -11.36
C GLY A 353 -5.91 -32.17 -10.53
N ARG A 354 -4.59 -32.25 -10.77
CA ARG A 354 -3.63 -33.01 -9.95
C ARG A 354 -3.22 -32.28 -8.66
N PHE A 355 -4.18 -31.68 -7.97
CA PHE A 355 -4.00 -31.08 -6.64
C PHE A 355 -5.24 -31.41 -5.79
N ALA A 356 -5.02 -31.60 -4.50
CA ALA A 356 -5.99 -32.04 -3.52
C ALA A 356 -6.14 -31.01 -2.38
N PRO A 357 -7.16 -31.15 -1.53
CA PRO A 357 -7.22 -30.47 -0.23
C PRO A 357 -5.89 -30.49 0.52
N GLY A 358 -5.41 -29.32 0.94
CA GLY A 358 -4.15 -29.16 1.67
C GLY A 358 -2.88 -29.07 0.81
N ASP A 359 -2.99 -29.11 -0.52
CA ASP A 359 -1.86 -28.86 -1.41
C ASP A 359 -1.61 -27.35 -1.58
N VAL A 360 -0.35 -26.96 -1.78
CA VAL A 360 0.06 -25.59 -2.10
C VAL A 360 1.01 -25.60 -3.29
N ILE A 361 0.75 -24.72 -4.25
CA ILE A 361 1.49 -24.60 -5.50
C ILE A 361 2.39 -23.37 -5.43
N VAL A 362 3.59 -23.44 -6.00
CA VAL A 362 4.49 -22.30 -6.16
C VAL A 362 4.94 -22.16 -7.62
N ALA A 363 5.01 -20.91 -8.10
CA ALA A 363 5.45 -20.57 -9.46
C ALA A 363 5.93 -19.11 -9.56
N ASN A 364 6.86 -18.84 -10.49
CA ASN A 364 7.32 -17.49 -10.85
C ASN A 364 7.57 -17.30 -12.37
N ASP A 365 7.34 -18.34 -13.17
CA ASP A 365 7.55 -18.36 -14.62
C ASP A 365 6.82 -17.18 -15.32
N PRO A 366 7.55 -16.24 -15.98
CA PRO A 366 6.96 -15.09 -16.65
C PRO A 366 6.03 -15.45 -17.80
N THR A 367 6.22 -16.61 -18.43
CA THR A 367 5.33 -17.11 -19.49
C THR A 367 3.98 -17.58 -18.97
N ALA A 368 3.88 -17.77 -17.64
CA ALA A 368 2.70 -18.21 -16.93
C ALA A 368 2.24 -17.17 -15.89
N GLY A 369 2.23 -15.88 -16.28
CA GLY A 369 1.72 -14.79 -15.46
C GLY A 369 2.70 -14.23 -14.40
N GLY A 370 3.93 -14.74 -14.34
CA GLY A 370 5.00 -14.12 -13.57
C GLY A 370 5.33 -12.71 -14.10
N SER A 371 5.63 -11.78 -13.21
CA SER A 371 6.08 -10.42 -13.55
C SER A 371 7.58 -10.39 -13.87
N HIS A 372 8.36 -11.04 -13.01
CA HIS A 372 9.79 -11.37 -13.16
C HIS A 372 10.15 -12.45 -12.13
N LEU A 373 11.36 -13.01 -12.19
CA LEU A 373 11.71 -14.20 -11.39
C LEU A 373 11.71 -13.98 -9.86
N PRO A 374 12.13 -12.83 -9.30
CA PRO A 374 12.06 -12.61 -7.86
C PRO A 374 10.63 -12.62 -7.29
N ASP A 375 9.60 -12.34 -8.10
CA ASP A 375 8.21 -12.34 -7.66
C ASP A 375 7.64 -13.76 -7.65
N ILE A 376 7.80 -14.47 -6.54
CA ILE A 376 7.31 -15.84 -6.40
C ILE A 376 5.86 -15.84 -5.92
N THR A 377 4.99 -16.54 -6.64
CA THR A 377 3.57 -16.69 -6.32
C THR A 377 3.29 -18.05 -5.67
N VAL A 378 2.70 -18.02 -4.48
CA VAL A 378 2.22 -19.19 -3.74
C VAL A 378 0.70 -19.23 -3.82
N ILE A 379 0.13 -20.34 -4.29
CA ILE A 379 -1.30 -20.50 -4.61
C ILE A 379 -1.85 -21.70 -3.84
N THR A 380 -2.96 -21.51 -3.15
CA THR A 380 -3.63 -22.57 -2.39
C THR A 380 -5.08 -22.71 -2.84
N PRO A 381 -5.48 -23.85 -3.43
CA PRO A 381 -6.88 -24.14 -3.76
C PRO A 381 -7.74 -24.27 -2.49
N VAL A 382 -8.99 -23.84 -2.58
CA VAL A 382 -9.96 -23.91 -1.47
C VAL A 382 -11.13 -24.80 -1.89
N PHE A 383 -11.33 -25.92 -1.20
CA PHE A 383 -12.38 -26.88 -1.52
C PHE A 383 -13.57 -26.77 -0.57
N ALA A 384 -14.75 -27.18 -1.05
CA ALA A 384 -15.94 -27.32 -0.21
C ALA A 384 -15.72 -28.32 0.94
N ALA A 385 -14.95 -29.39 0.70
CA ALA A 385 -14.66 -30.43 1.69
C ALA A 385 -13.83 -29.92 2.88
N ASP A 386 -13.05 -28.83 2.70
CA ASP A 386 -12.24 -28.23 3.77
C ASP A 386 -13.08 -27.58 4.88
N LEU A 387 -14.40 -27.46 4.69
CA LEU A 387 -15.33 -26.89 5.67
C LEU A 387 -15.61 -27.79 6.88
N GLY A 388 -15.22 -29.07 6.85
CA GLY A 388 -15.47 -30.04 7.91
C GLY A 388 -16.93 -30.50 7.99
N VAL A 389 -17.74 -30.21 6.97
CA VAL A 389 -19.13 -30.67 6.86
C VAL A 389 -19.10 -31.98 6.07
N LEU A 390 -19.15 -33.11 6.78
CA LEU A 390 -19.60 -34.37 6.21
C LEU A 390 -20.95 -34.10 5.53
N SER A 391 -21.04 -34.45 4.25
CA SER A 391 -22.21 -34.32 3.37
C SER A 391 -23.51 -33.89 4.07
N LEU A 392 -23.95 -32.65 3.81
CA LEU A 392 -25.40 -32.46 3.74
C LEU A 392 -25.85 -33.26 2.53
N SER A 393 -26.32 -34.48 2.79
CA SER A 393 -26.94 -35.38 1.83
C SER A 393 -28.11 -34.66 1.19
N GLY A 394 -27.94 -34.20 -0.05
CA GLY A 394 -28.96 -33.49 -0.80
C GLY A 394 -28.49 -32.75 -2.05
N TRP A 395 -27.19 -32.60 -2.31
CA TRP A 395 -26.69 -31.94 -3.52
C TRP A 395 -25.92 -32.89 -4.44
N GLU A 396 -26.59 -33.42 -5.46
CA GLU A 396 -26.00 -34.22 -6.54
C GLU A 396 -25.07 -33.43 -7.49
N GLY A 397 -24.86 -32.14 -7.25
CA GLY A 397 -24.08 -31.27 -8.14
C GLY A 397 -22.59 -31.12 -7.82
N ASN A 398 -22.04 -31.74 -6.77
CA ASN A 398 -20.61 -31.66 -6.45
C ASN A 398 -19.89 -33.02 -6.43
N ASN A 399 -20.10 -33.80 -7.50
CA ASN A 399 -19.29 -35.00 -7.80
C ASN A 399 -17.89 -34.68 -8.36
N ASN A 400 -17.49 -33.41 -8.46
CA ASN A 400 -16.22 -33.01 -9.04
C ASN A 400 -15.39 -32.27 -8.00
N ASN A 401 -14.29 -32.89 -7.57
CA ASN A 401 -13.22 -32.35 -6.72
C ASN A 401 -12.60 -31.03 -7.26
N LYS A 402 -13.40 -29.96 -7.39
CA LYS A 402 -13.05 -28.67 -7.97
C LYS A 402 -12.97 -27.60 -6.87
N PRO A 403 -11.95 -26.74 -6.88
CA PRO A 403 -11.87 -25.62 -5.96
C PRO A 403 -12.99 -24.60 -6.19
N LEU A 404 -13.50 -24.03 -5.10
CA LEU A 404 -14.46 -22.93 -5.12
C LEU A 404 -13.77 -21.57 -5.22
N PHE A 405 -12.60 -21.47 -4.58
CA PHE A 405 -11.75 -20.30 -4.56
C PHE A 405 -10.28 -20.72 -4.64
N PHE A 406 -9.42 -19.74 -4.88
CA PHE A 406 -7.99 -19.84 -4.63
C PHE A 406 -7.57 -18.65 -3.77
N CYS A 407 -6.71 -18.91 -2.79
CA CYS A 407 -5.95 -17.86 -2.11
C CYS A 407 -4.55 -17.82 -2.72
N ALA A 408 -4.06 -16.66 -3.10
CA ALA A 408 -2.68 -16.53 -3.55
C ALA A 408 -1.97 -15.34 -2.91
N SER A 409 -0.68 -15.53 -2.67
CA SER A 409 0.23 -14.48 -2.23
C SER A 409 1.46 -14.46 -3.12
N ARG A 410 1.86 -13.28 -3.56
CA ARG A 410 3.07 -13.05 -4.35
C ARG A 410 4.00 -12.18 -3.53
N GLY A 411 5.27 -12.56 -3.40
CA GLY A 411 6.28 -11.81 -2.65
C GLY A 411 7.54 -11.66 -3.47
N HIS A 412 8.18 -10.50 -3.37
CA HIS A 412 9.46 -10.24 -4.01
C HIS A 412 10.60 -10.76 -3.13
N HIS A 413 11.18 -11.88 -3.52
CA HIS A 413 12.28 -12.51 -2.80
C HIS A 413 13.59 -11.76 -3.06
N ALA A 414 14.45 -11.69 -2.04
CA ALA A 414 15.67 -10.89 -2.12
C ALA A 414 16.70 -11.43 -3.12
N ASP A 415 16.64 -12.70 -3.48
CA ASP A 415 17.49 -13.34 -4.49
C ASP A 415 16.85 -14.67 -4.93
N VAL A 416 17.02 -15.05 -6.20
CA VAL A 416 16.59 -16.35 -6.73
C VAL A 416 17.69 -17.01 -7.60
N GLY A 417 18.96 -16.70 -7.33
CA GLY A 417 20.12 -17.30 -8.01
C GLY A 417 20.50 -16.64 -9.34
N GLY A 418 20.20 -15.35 -9.52
CA GLY A 418 20.59 -14.59 -10.71
C GLY A 418 22.08 -14.29 -10.79
N SER A 419 22.53 -13.86 -11.98
CA SER A 419 23.95 -13.52 -12.26
C SER A 419 24.47 -12.32 -11.45
N THR A 420 23.57 -11.48 -10.93
CA THR A 420 23.87 -10.44 -9.93
C THR A 420 23.08 -10.69 -8.65
N PRO A 421 23.63 -10.29 -7.49
CA PRO A 421 22.87 -10.25 -6.24
C PRO A 421 21.58 -9.45 -6.39
N GLY A 422 20.50 -9.92 -5.79
CA GLY A 422 19.18 -9.32 -5.97
C GLY A 422 18.35 -9.94 -7.10
N SER A 423 18.95 -10.79 -7.94
CA SER A 423 18.33 -11.32 -9.16
C SER A 423 17.80 -10.24 -10.13
N MET A 424 18.42 -9.06 -10.10
CA MET A 424 18.12 -7.93 -10.99
C MET A 424 19.34 -7.55 -11.86
N PRO A 425 19.86 -8.45 -12.72
CA PRO A 425 21.07 -8.20 -13.50
C PRO A 425 20.83 -7.17 -14.60
N ALA A 426 21.49 -6.00 -14.52
CA ALA A 426 21.34 -4.93 -15.51
C ALA A 426 21.86 -5.28 -16.91
N ASP A 427 22.67 -6.33 -17.03
CA ASP A 427 23.32 -6.81 -18.25
C ASP A 427 22.75 -8.14 -18.78
N SER A 428 21.61 -8.62 -18.24
CA SER A 428 20.99 -9.86 -18.72
C SER A 428 20.38 -9.69 -20.11
N THR A 429 20.57 -10.73 -20.93
CA THR A 429 20.05 -10.81 -22.30
C THR A 429 19.13 -12.01 -22.49
N SER A 430 19.23 -13.02 -21.60
CA SER A 430 18.33 -14.16 -21.51
C SER A 430 17.76 -14.37 -20.10
N LEU A 431 16.58 -14.99 -20.02
CA LEU A 431 15.91 -15.35 -18.77
C LEU A 431 16.76 -16.27 -17.89
N ALA A 432 17.57 -17.12 -18.52
CA ALA A 432 18.46 -18.05 -17.83
C ALA A 432 19.46 -17.33 -16.91
N GLU A 433 19.80 -16.07 -17.20
CA GLU A 433 20.72 -15.25 -16.41
C GLU A 433 20.08 -14.63 -15.16
N GLU A 434 18.75 -14.61 -15.08
CA GLU A 434 18.00 -13.88 -14.05
C GLU A 434 17.73 -14.74 -12.80
N GLY A 435 17.83 -16.07 -12.92
CA GLY A 435 17.78 -17.01 -11.80
C GLY A 435 16.85 -18.21 -12.03
N ALA A 436 16.26 -18.70 -10.92
CA ALA A 436 15.42 -19.89 -10.90
C ALA A 436 14.06 -19.63 -11.54
N VAL A 437 13.69 -20.51 -12.47
CA VAL A 437 12.38 -20.49 -13.15
C VAL A 437 11.58 -21.68 -12.62
N ILE A 438 10.53 -21.38 -11.86
CA ILE A 438 9.62 -22.32 -11.23
C ILE A 438 8.32 -22.30 -12.04
N ASN A 439 8.16 -23.30 -12.90
CA ASN A 439 7.00 -23.42 -13.78
C ASN A 439 5.73 -23.83 -13.01
N ALA A 440 5.83 -24.89 -12.19
CA ALA A 440 4.78 -25.43 -11.34
C ALA A 440 5.41 -26.42 -10.35
N PHE A 441 5.33 -26.15 -9.05
CA PHE A 441 5.83 -27.06 -8.01
C PHE A 441 4.84 -27.18 -6.86
N LEU A 442 4.63 -28.40 -6.34
CA LEU A 442 3.81 -28.61 -5.14
C LEU A 442 4.68 -28.35 -3.90
N LEU A 443 4.71 -27.09 -3.47
CA LEU A 443 5.46 -26.65 -2.28
C LEU A 443 4.97 -27.32 -1.00
N VAL A 444 3.67 -27.57 -0.91
CA VAL A 444 3.06 -28.36 0.16
C VAL A 444 2.23 -29.44 -0.49
N LYS A 445 2.42 -30.68 -0.06
CA LYS A 445 1.60 -31.82 -0.49
C LYS A 445 0.88 -32.39 0.72
N GLN A 446 -0.44 -32.31 0.72
CA GLN A 446 -1.30 -32.78 1.81
C GLN A 446 -0.85 -32.30 3.20
N GLY A 447 -0.49 -31.02 3.31
CA GLY A 447 -0.02 -30.40 4.55
C GLY A 447 1.46 -30.57 4.88
N VAL A 448 2.25 -31.31 4.10
CA VAL A 448 3.71 -31.47 4.30
C VAL A 448 4.47 -30.53 3.38
N PHE A 449 5.29 -29.64 3.95
CA PHE A 449 6.12 -28.68 3.21
C PHE A 449 7.39 -29.35 2.66
N ASP A 450 7.62 -29.25 1.34
CA ASP A 450 8.78 -29.84 0.66
C ASP A 450 9.94 -28.83 0.61
N GLU A 451 10.69 -28.76 1.71
CA GLU A 451 11.82 -27.84 1.87
C GLU A 451 13.02 -28.23 0.99
N GLU A 452 13.33 -29.52 0.88
CA GLU A 452 14.44 -30.01 0.06
C GLU A 452 14.19 -29.73 -1.43
N GLY A 453 12.99 -30.03 -1.91
CA GLY A 453 12.62 -29.82 -3.32
C GLY A 453 12.66 -28.35 -3.74
N ILE A 454 12.20 -27.43 -2.88
CA ILE A 454 12.26 -26.00 -3.22
C ILE A 454 13.69 -25.43 -3.16
N ILE A 455 14.52 -25.90 -2.21
CA ILE A 455 15.94 -25.53 -2.15
C ILE A 455 16.67 -26.00 -3.42
N ASP A 456 16.39 -27.21 -3.88
CA ASP A 456 16.98 -27.74 -5.11
C ASP A 456 16.60 -26.92 -6.33
N LEU A 457 15.34 -26.51 -6.47
CA LEU A 457 14.87 -25.65 -7.56
C LEU A 457 15.55 -24.28 -7.53
N LEU A 458 15.68 -23.66 -6.36
CA LEU A 458 16.33 -22.36 -6.20
C LEU A 458 17.85 -22.41 -6.43
N ASN A 459 18.48 -23.58 -6.26
CA ASN A 459 19.90 -23.82 -6.53
C ASN A 459 20.18 -24.39 -7.92
N GLU A 460 19.16 -24.72 -8.70
CA GLU A 460 19.30 -25.19 -10.09
C GLU A 460 20.09 -24.21 -10.98
N PRO A 461 19.93 -22.87 -10.90
CA PRO A 461 20.72 -21.93 -11.70
C PRO A 461 22.23 -22.14 -11.60
N ALA A 462 22.76 -22.46 -10.41
CA ALA A 462 24.19 -22.69 -10.17
C ALA A 462 24.75 -23.92 -10.91
N ARG A 463 23.87 -24.82 -11.38
CA ARG A 463 24.19 -26.05 -12.11
C ARG A 463 24.07 -25.88 -13.63
N ARG A 464 23.50 -24.76 -14.10
CA ARG A 464 23.35 -24.49 -15.53
C ARG A 464 24.70 -24.22 -16.18
N GLN A 465 24.83 -24.67 -17.42
CA GLN A 465 25.96 -24.28 -18.25
C GLN A 465 25.85 -22.81 -18.63
N ALA A 466 26.99 -22.15 -18.80
CA ALA A 466 27.04 -20.78 -19.29
C ALA A 466 26.32 -20.70 -20.66
N PRO A 467 25.52 -19.66 -20.92
CA PRO A 467 24.95 -19.40 -22.23
C PRO A 467 26.03 -19.38 -23.31
N SER A 468 25.69 -19.87 -24.51
CA SER A 468 26.64 -19.96 -25.64
C SER A 468 27.22 -18.61 -26.06
N ASP A 469 26.45 -17.53 -25.87
CA ASP A 469 26.84 -16.15 -26.13
C ASP A 469 27.69 -15.52 -25.01
N LYS A 470 27.77 -16.15 -23.83
CA LYS A 470 28.55 -15.69 -22.66
C LYS A 470 29.37 -16.84 -22.04
N PRO A 471 30.34 -17.42 -22.77
CA PRO A 471 31.15 -18.53 -22.28
C PRO A 471 31.94 -18.12 -21.03
N GLY A 472 31.79 -18.89 -19.95
CA GLY A 472 32.46 -18.64 -18.67
C GLY A 472 31.63 -17.87 -17.63
N MET A 473 30.41 -17.44 -17.96
CA MET A 473 29.50 -16.90 -16.96
C MET A 473 29.08 -17.99 -15.97
N LYS A 474 29.26 -17.75 -14.67
CA LYS A 474 28.81 -18.66 -13.60
C LYS A 474 27.65 -18.03 -12.85
N LEU A 475 26.51 -18.71 -12.83
CA LEU A 475 25.37 -18.34 -12.01
C LEU A 475 25.61 -18.75 -10.56
N ALA A 476 25.08 -17.96 -9.63
CA ALA A 476 25.18 -18.24 -8.21
C ALA A 476 24.05 -19.18 -7.76
N ALA A 477 24.29 -19.89 -6.67
CA ALA A 477 23.19 -20.44 -5.87
C ALA A 477 22.36 -19.29 -5.31
N CYS A 478 21.09 -19.56 -4.99
CA CYS A 478 20.23 -18.56 -4.36
C CYS A 478 20.88 -18.08 -3.05
N ARG A 479 21.02 -16.76 -2.93
CA ARG A 479 21.63 -16.10 -1.76
C ARG A 479 20.58 -15.99 -0.64
N ASN A 480 21.04 -15.94 0.62
CA ASN A 480 20.12 -15.88 1.78
C ASN A 480 19.00 -16.95 1.76
N MET A 481 19.31 -18.19 1.36
CA MET A 481 18.33 -19.28 1.20
C MET A 481 17.38 -19.43 2.40
N THR A 482 17.90 -19.32 3.62
CA THR A 482 17.10 -19.45 4.84
C THR A 482 16.00 -18.38 4.95
N ASP A 483 16.25 -17.15 4.47
CA ASP A 483 15.25 -16.08 4.45
C ASP A 483 14.22 -16.36 3.35
N VAL A 484 14.66 -16.79 2.16
CA VAL A 484 13.77 -17.15 1.03
C VAL A 484 12.80 -18.27 1.42
N VAL A 485 13.29 -19.34 2.05
CA VAL A 485 12.44 -20.45 2.53
C VAL A 485 11.48 -19.99 3.64
N SER A 486 11.93 -19.10 4.53
CA SER A 486 11.08 -18.55 5.59
C SER A 486 9.95 -17.68 5.03
N ASP A 487 10.24 -16.88 4.02
CA ASP A 487 9.26 -16.04 3.34
C ASP A 487 8.26 -16.87 2.54
N LEU A 488 8.67 -17.99 1.94
CA LEU A 488 7.75 -18.95 1.32
C LEU A 488 6.79 -19.56 2.35
N LYS A 489 7.29 -19.92 3.55
CA LYS A 489 6.44 -20.38 4.67
C LYS A 489 5.48 -19.28 5.13
N ALA A 490 5.92 -18.03 5.16
CA ALA A 490 5.08 -16.87 5.45
C ALA A 490 3.95 -16.69 4.43
N GLN A 491 4.23 -16.89 3.12
CA GLN A 491 3.23 -16.89 2.06
C GLN A 491 2.20 -18.03 2.22
N VAL A 492 2.65 -19.24 2.57
CA VAL A 492 1.75 -20.37 2.89
C VAL A 492 0.82 -20.01 4.06
N ALA A 493 1.36 -19.42 5.14
CA ALA A 493 0.59 -19.00 6.30
C ALA A 493 -0.44 -17.90 5.96
N ALA A 494 -0.07 -16.95 5.10
CA ALA A 494 -0.98 -15.92 4.61
C ALA A 494 -2.16 -16.52 3.83
N ASN A 495 -1.90 -17.48 2.95
CA ASN A 495 -2.97 -18.18 2.21
C ASN A 495 -3.87 -18.97 3.16
N ALA A 496 -3.32 -19.67 4.15
CA ALA A 496 -4.09 -20.40 5.16
C ALA A 496 -5.03 -19.48 5.97
N LYS A 497 -4.59 -18.25 6.29
CA LYS A 497 -5.44 -17.23 6.92
C LYS A 497 -6.62 -16.83 6.02
N GLY A 498 -6.37 -16.63 4.73
CA GLY A 498 -7.42 -16.34 3.74
C GLY A 498 -8.48 -17.44 3.67
N ILE A 499 -8.03 -18.69 3.63
CA ILE A 499 -8.89 -19.90 3.62
C ILE A 499 -9.77 -19.94 4.86
N SER A 500 -9.18 -19.75 6.05
CA SER A 500 -9.91 -19.77 7.31
C SER A 500 -11.04 -18.74 7.34
N LEU A 501 -10.80 -17.52 6.85
CA LEU A 501 -11.80 -16.45 6.82
C LEU A 501 -12.87 -16.67 5.73
N LEU A 502 -12.51 -17.23 4.57
CA LEU A 502 -13.48 -17.62 3.55
C LEU A 502 -14.42 -18.72 4.08
N HIS A 503 -13.88 -19.69 4.82
CA HIS A 503 -14.68 -20.71 5.48
C HIS A 503 -15.64 -20.11 6.51
N GLU A 504 -15.17 -19.15 7.31
CA GLU A 504 -16.04 -18.44 8.25
C GLU A 504 -17.16 -17.69 7.51
N LEU A 505 -16.83 -16.98 6.44
CA LEU A 505 -17.81 -16.26 5.63
C LEU A 505 -18.87 -17.21 5.03
N MET A 506 -18.46 -18.36 4.51
CA MET A 506 -19.36 -19.38 3.98
C MET A 506 -20.20 -20.07 5.07
N ARG A 507 -19.69 -20.19 6.31
CA ARG A 507 -20.50 -20.70 7.43
C ARG A 507 -21.59 -19.71 7.84
N VAL A 508 -21.33 -18.41 7.77
CA VAL A 508 -22.31 -17.37 8.14
C VAL A 508 -23.39 -17.18 7.08
N TYR A 509 -23.01 -17.13 5.79
CA TYR A 509 -23.94 -16.77 4.71
C TYR A 509 -24.34 -17.93 3.79
N SER A 510 -23.80 -19.13 3.99
CA SER A 510 -23.83 -20.28 3.08
C SER A 510 -22.97 -20.11 1.82
N GLN A 511 -22.40 -21.20 1.32
CA GLN A 511 -21.56 -21.20 0.12
C GLN A 511 -22.24 -20.59 -1.12
N PRO A 512 -23.48 -20.94 -1.50
CA PRO A 512 -24.10 -20.42 -2.72
C PRO A 512 -24.26 -18.89 -2.71
N VAL A 513 -24.57 -18.31 -1.56
CA VAL A 513 -24.71 -16.86 -1.39
C VAL A 513 -23.36 -16.16 -1.57
N VAL A 514 -22.29 -16.69 -0.94
CA VAL A 514 -20.94 -16.11 -1.09
C VAL A 514 -20.48 -16.10 -2.55
N VAL A 515 -20.70 -17.21 -3.27
CA VAL A 515 -20.33 -17.32 -4.70
C VAL A 515 -21.18 -16.40 -5.58
N SER A 516 -22.48 -16.27 -5.30
CA SER A 516 -23.36 -15.34 -6.03
C SER A 516 -22.95 -13.88 -5.82
N TYR A 517 -22.73 -13.45 -4.58
CA TYR A 517 -22.31 -12.06 -4.32
C TYR A 517 -20.90 -11.75 -4.81
N MET A 518 -19.99 -12.74 -4.88
CA MET A 518 -18.72 -12.58 -5.60
C MET A 518 -18.94 -12.15 -7.05
N ALA A 519 -19.83 -12.85 -7.78
CA ALA A 519 -20.14 -12.50 -9.17
C ALA A 519 -20.77 -11.11 -9.29
N HIS A 520 -21.67 -10.73 -8.36
CA HIS A 520 -22.25 -9.38 -8.34
C HIS A 520 -21.22 -8.28 -8.06
N VAL A 521 -20.21 -8.52 -7.21
CA VAL A 521 -19.10 -7.58 -6.96
C VAL A 521 -18.26 -7.37 -8.23
N GLN A 522 -18.02 -8.43 -9.00
CA GLN A 522 -17.30 -8.35 -10.28
C GLN A 522 -18.14 -7.62 -11.35
N ALA A 523 -19.43 -7.94 -11.48
CA ALA A 523 -20.33 -7.27 -12.41
C ALA A 523 -20.42 -5.75 -12.13
N ASN A 524 -20.55 -5.36 -10.86
CA ASN A 524 -20.57 -3.95 -10.47
C ASN A 524 -19.28 -3.20 -10.86
N ALA A 525 -18.12 -3.86 -10.83
CA ALA A 525 -16.87 -3.26 -11.29
C ALA A 525 -16.86 -3.05 -12.80
N ALA A 526 -17.37 -4.01 -13.58
CA ALA A 526 -17.53 -3.86 -15.02
C ALA A 526 -18.45 -2.68 -15.37
N ASP A 527 -19.60 -2.57 -14.69
CA ASP A 527 -20.54 -1.46 -14.88
C ASP A 527 -19.92 -0.10 -14.54
N CYS A 528 -19.09 -0.02 -13.49
CA CYS A 528 -18.37 1.20 -13.15
C CYS A 528 -17.36 1.60 -14.24
N VAL A 529 -16.64 0.65 -14.84
CA VAL A 529 -15.73 0.93 -15.97
C VAL A 529 -16.52 1.38 -17.19
N ARG A 530 -17.62 0.70 -17.53
CA ARG A 530 -18.51 1.08 -18.66
C ARG A 530 -19.05 2.50 -18.47
N SER A 531 -19.46 2.88 -17.25
CA SER A 531 -19.89 4.24 -16.92
C SER A 531 -18.78 5.27 -17.15
N MET A 532 -17.57 4.98 -16.66
CA MET A 532 -16.41 5.88 -16.82
C MET A 532 -16.05 6.06 -18.30
N LEU A 533 -16.04 4.98 -19.10
CA LEU A 533 -15.74 5.05 -20.53
C LEU A 533 -16.78 5.90 -21.28
N ARG A 534 -18.06 5.76 -20.94
CA ARG A 534 -19.15 6.57 -21.51
C ARG A 534 -18.96 8.06 -21.19
N GLU A 535 -18.71 8.39 -19.92
CA GLU A 535 -18.46 9.78 -19.48
C GLU A 535 -17.26 10.37 -20.23
N TYR A 536 -16.17 9.61 -20.34
CA TYR A 536 -14.97 10.06 -21.05
C TYR A 536 -15.21 10.26 -22.55
N ALA A 537 -15.97 9.38 -23.21
CA ALA A 537 -16.35 9.54 -24.61
C ALA A 537 -17.17 10.82 -24.83
N GLN A 538 -18.16 11.10 -23.99
CA GLN A 538 -18.96 12.33 -24.04
C GLN A 538 -18.09 13.59 -23.87
N HIS A 539 -17.12 13.56 -22.96
CA HIS A 539 -16.18 14.65 -22.76
C HIS A 539 -15.30 14.94 -23.98
N LEU A 540 -14.91 13.91 -24.73
CA LEU A 540 -14.12 14.05 -25.95
C LEU A 540 -14.94 14.59 -27.12
N SER A 541 -16.17 14.08 -27.33
CA SER A 541 -17.08 14.61 -28.37
C SER A 541 -17.31 16.11 -28.21
N ALA A 542 -17.59 16.57 -26.97
CA ALA A 542 -17.78 17.99 -26.66
C ALA A 542 -16.54 18.87 -26.91
N ARG A 543 -15.32 18.29 -26.88
CA ARG A 543 -14.06 19.00 -27.23
C ARG A 543 -13.88 19.12 -28.74
N CYS A 544 -14.26 18.10 -29.51
CA CYS A 544 -14.16 18.10 -30.96
C CYS A 544 -15.11 19.12 -31.60
N GLU A 545 -16.35 19.21 -31.12
CA GLU A 545 -17.35 20.19 -31.60
C GLU A 545 -16.92 21.65 -31.40
N LYS A 546 -16.24 21.94 -30.28
CA LYS A 546 -15.72 23.30 -30.01
C LYS A 546 -14.52 23.68 -30.89
N ARG A 547 -13.75 22.70 -31.37
CA ARG A 547 -12.62 22.93 -32.30
C ARG A 547 -13.11 23.20 -33.72
N THR A 548 -14.16 22.53 -34.19
CA THR A 548 -14.74 22.74 -35.52
C THR A 548 -15.57 24.03 -35.62
N GLY A 549 -16.14 24.53 -34.50
CA GLY A 549 -16.85 25.81 -34.46
C GLY A 549 -15.96 27.07 -34.54
N SER A 550 -14.64 26.95 -34.38
CA SER A 550 -13.69 28.09 -34.38
C SER A 550 -13.05 28.38 -35.75
N SER A 551 -13.32 27.59 -36.80
CA SER A 551 -12.77 27.81 -38.15
C SER A 551 -13.82 27.92 -39.25
N ARG A 552 -15.06 28.31 -38.93
CA ARG A 552 -16.09 28.66 -39.93
C ARG A 552 -16.05 30.14 -40.26
N THR A 553 -14.99 30.56 -40.94
CA THR A 553 -15.03 31.66 -41.90
C THR A 553 -14.29 31.16 -43.13
N GLU A 554 -14.98 31.12 -44.26
CA GLU A 554 -14.48 30.74 -45.60
C GLU A 554 -14.44 29.22 -45.89
N ALA A 555 -15.63 28.65 -46.15
CA ALA A 555 -15.78 27.53 -47.09
C ALA A 555 -17.17 27.62 -47.74
N GLU A 556 -17.18 28.09 -48.97
CA GLU A 556 -18.34 28.18 -49.88
C GLU A 556 -18.79 26.79 -50.35
N ASP A 557 -20.10 26.65 -50.54
CA ASP A 557 -20.82 25.78 -51.47
C ASP A 557 -20.36 24.30 -51.63
N LEU A 558 -20.97 23.42 -50.83
CA LEU A 558 -21.18 22.00 -51.18
C LEU A 558 -22.64 21.59 -50.90
N PRO A 559 -23.25 20.69 -51.70
CA PRO A 559 -24.69 20.42 -51.65
C PRO A 559 -25.12 19.73 -50.35
N GLU A 560 -26.30 20.14 -49.86
CA GLU A 560 -26.99 19.60 -48.68
C GLU A 560 -27.58 18.20 -48.93
N GLU A 561 -26.77 17.16 -49.13
CA GLU A 561 -27.23 15.76 -49.08
C GLU A 561 -26.14 14.86 -48.51
N GLU A 562 -25.85 14.98 -47.21
CA GLU A 562 -25.29 13.92 -46.33
C GLU A 562 -25.07 14.44 -44.89
N GLN A 563 -26.05 15.13 -44.31
CA GLN A 563 -26.09 15.28 -42.85
C GLN A 563 -26.79 14.05 -42.27
N SER A 564 -26.04 12.95 -42.14
CA SER A 564 -26.46 11.84 -41.30
C SER A 564 -26.53 12.33 -39.85
N ALA A 565 -27.65 12.06 -39.19
CA ALA A 565 -27.88 12.34 -37.77
C ALA A 565 -27.05 11.42 -36.83
N ASP A 566 -25.91 10.90 -37.29
CA ASP A 566 -25.18 9.76 -36.70
C ASP A 566 -23.76 10.14 -36.22
N GLY A 567 -23.38 11.42 -36.30
CA GLY A 567 -22.06 11.91 -35.88
C GLY A 567 -21.72 11.73 -34.39
N ASP A 568 -22.73 11.45 -33.56
CA ASP A 568 -22.61 11.30 -32.10
C ASP A 568 -22.33 9.86 -31.64
N ARG A 569 -22.20 8.89 -32.58
CA ARG A 569 -22.08 7.44 -32.29
C ARG A 569 -20.82 6.76 -32.79
N ALA A 570 -19.92 7.47 -33.46
CA ALA A 570 -18.68 6.86 -33.97
C ALA A 570 -17.69 6.54 -32.83
N PRO A 571 -16.96 5.41 -32.89
CA PRO A 571 -15.88 5.12 -31.96
C PRO A 571 -14.82 6.23 -31.96
N ILE A 572 -14.34 6.59 -30.77
CA ILE A 572 -13.35 7.66 -30.59
C ILE A 572 -11.97 7.02 -30.45
N THR A 573 -11.06 7.34 -31.37
CA THR A 573 -9.69 6.80 -31.38
C THR A 573 -8.67 7.90 -31.07
N MET A 574 -7.71 7.59 -30.21
CA MET A 574 -6.56 8.44 -29.91
C MET A 574 -5.27 7.62 -29.89
N THR A 575 -4.17 8.24 -30.31
CA THR A 575 -2.85 7.60 -30.35
C THR A 575 -1.87 8.35 -29.47
N THR A 576 -1.13 7.62 -28.65
CA THR A 576 -0.06 8.14 -27.80
C THR A 576 1.19 7.31 -27.94
N VAL A 577 2.34 7.98 -27.92
CA VAL A 577 3.66 7.35 -27.97
C VAL A 577 4.54 7.98 -26.90
N ASP A 578 5.36 7.16 -26.27
CA ASP A 578 6.49 7.59 -25.44
C ASP A 578 7.68 6.63 -25.65
N TYR A 579 8.88 7.04 -25.27
CA TYR A 579 10.12 6.35 -25.64
C TYR A 579 10.92 5.91 -24.40
N MET A 580 11.47 4.71 -24.48
CA MET A 580 12.51 4.23 -23.57
C MET A 580 13.83 4.98 -23.81
N ASP A 581 14.77 4.95 -22.87
CA ASP A 581 16.04 5.69 -22.99
C ASP A 581 16.94 5.23 -24.17
N ASP A 582 16.71 4.03 -24.70
CA ASP A 582 17.35 3.49 -25.92
C ASP A 582 16.66 3.94 -27.23
N GLY A 583 15.55 4.68 -27.12
CA GLY A 583 14.74 5.14 -28.25
C GLY A 583 13.66 4.17 -28.71
N ASN A 584 13.49 3.01 -28.06
CA ASN A 584 12.43 2.06 -28.40
C ASN A 584 11.04 2.65 -28.05
N PRO A 585 10.07 2.70 -28.98
CA PRO A 585 8.77 3.31 -28.73
C PRO A 585 7.81 2.36 -28.03
N ILE A 586 7.03 2.89 -27.08
CA ILE A 586 5.78 2.29 -26.60
C ILE A 586 4.62 3.06 -27.20
N CYS A 587 3.82 2.38 -28.02
CA CYS A 587 2.70 2.96 -28.74
C CYS A 587 1.39 2.41 -28.17
N LEU A 588 0.42 3.29 -27.98
CA LEU A 588 -0.96 2.91 -27.64
C LEU A 588 -1.91 3.65 -28.56
N GLN A 589 -2.73 2.90 -29.28
CA GLN A 589 -3.97 3.38 -29.87
C GLN A 589 -5.13 2.93 -28.96
N LEU A 590 -5.83 3.91 -28.38
CA LEU A 590 -7.00 3.68 -27.54
C LEU A 590 -8.26 4.04 -28.34
N THR A 591 -9.12 3.05 -28.54
CA THR A 591 -10.43 3.23 -29.18
C THR A 591 -11.52 2.99 -28.16
N ILE A 592 -12.45 3.93 -28.01
CA ILE A 592 -13.59 3.83 -27.08
C ILE A 592 -14.88 3.83 -27.89
N ASP A 593 -15.68 2.79 -27.70
CA ASP A 593 -17.00 2.68 -28.31
C ASP A 593 -18.06 3.30 -27.35
N PRO A 594 -18.73 4.40 -27.73
CA PRO A 594 -19.71 5.05 -26.87
C PRO A 594 -21.03 4.28 -26.75
N VAL A 595 -21.33 3.36 -27.68
CA VAL A 595 -22.56 2.56 -27.70
C VAL A 595 -22.39 1.35 -26.78
N ASP A 596 -21.38 0.53 -27.05
CA ASP A 596 -21.11 -0.67 -26.26
C ASP A 596 -20.42 -0.36 -24.93
N CYS A 597 -19.93 0.87 -24.75
CA CYS A 597 -19.16 1.31 -23.59
C CYS A 597 -17.94 0.41 -23.35
N THR A 598 -17.27 0.02 -24.44
CA THR A 598 -16.08 -0.82 -24.41
C THR A 598 -14.85 -0.02 -24.85
N ALA A 599 -13.66 -0.50 -24.47
CA ALA A 599 -12.40 0.10 -24.87
C ALA A 599 -11.45 -0.94 -25.45
N HIS A 600 -10.79 -0.58 -26.55
CA HIS A 600 -9.73 -1.37 -27.16
C HIS A 600 -8.40 -0.66 -26.98
N PHE A 601 -7.51 -1.30 -26.22
CA PHE A 601 -6.12 -0.88 -26.01
C PHE A 601 -5.24 -1.65 -27.00
N ASP A 602 -4.87 -0.99 -28.10
CA ASP A 602 -4.01 -1.58 -29.13
C ASP A 602 -2.58 -1.06 -29.02
N PHE A 603 -1.65 -1.95 -28.65
CA PHE A 603 -0.23 -1.64 -28.54
C PHE A 603 0.56 -1.86 -29.85
N THR A 604 -0.12 -2.06 -30.97
CA THR A 604 0.51 -2.15 -32.30
C THR A 604 1.37 -0.91 -32.59
N GLY A 605 2.56 -1.14 -33.14
CA GLY A 605 3.57 -0.10 -33.35
C GLY A 605 4.57 0.07 -32.19
N THR A 606 4.35 -0.61 -31.05
CA THR A 606 5.38 -0.75 -30.02
C THR A 606 6.58 -1.52 -30.58
N GLY A 607 7.79 -1.09 -30.24
CA GLY A 607 8.99 -1.63 -30.86
C GLY A 607 9.28 -3.10 -30.54
N PRO A 608 10.21 -3.71 -31.29
CA PRO A 608 10.51 -5.13 -31.18
C PRO A 608 11.11 -5.48 -29.81
N GLN A 609 11.08 -6.76 -29.48
CA GLN A 609 11.86 -7.32 -28.38
C GLN A 609 13.31 -6.82 -28.43
N VAL A 610 13.85 -6.49 -27.27
CA VAL A 610 15.21 -5.99 -27.12
C VAL A 610 16.17 -7.09 -26.70
N TYR A 611 17.42 -6.99 -27.14
CA TYR A 611 18.53 -7.79 -26.62
C TYR A 611 19.00 -7.20 -25.28
N GLY A 612 18.18 -7.40 -24.26
CA GLY A 612 18.31 -6.81 -22.93
C GLY A 612 17.13 -7.22 -22.05
N ASN A 613 17.02 -6.62 -20.87
CA ASN A 613 16.10 -7.10 -19.82
C ASN A 613 14.84 -6.25 -19.60
N TRP A 614 14.65 -5.19 -20.39
CA TRP A 614 13.44 -4.35 -20.32
C TRP A 614 12.30 -4.85 -21.22
N ASN A 615 12.35 -6.12 -21.61
CA ASN A 615 11.18 -6.81 -22.16
C ASN A 615 10.17 -7.09 -21.05
N SER A 616 8.90 -6.89 -21.32
CA SER A 616 7.81 -6.99 -20.37
C SER A 616 6.92 -8.19 -20.71
N PRO A 617 6.65 -9.11 -19.76
CA PRO A 617 5.66 -10.15 -19.96
C PRO A 617 4.27 -9.55 -20.22
N VAL A 618 3.44 -10.24 -21.00
CA VAL A 618 2.06 -9.80 -21.34
C VAL A 618 1.25 -9.45 -20.07
N ALA A 619 1.43 -10.25 -19.02
CA ALA A 619 0.80 -10.06 -17.72
C ALA A 619 1.05 -8.66 -17.11
N VAL A 620 2.23 -8.07 -17.31
CA VAL A 620 2.59 -6.74 -16.81
C VAL A 620 1.88 -5.64 -17.59
N THR A 621 1.66 -5.82 -18.90
CA THR A 621 0.88 -4.88 -19.72
C THR A 621 -0.59 -4.89 -19.27
N THR A 622 -1.15 -6.08 -19.05
CA THR A 622 -2.50 -6.23 -18.49
C THR A 622 -2.62 -5.56 -17.11
N ALA A 623 -1.60 -5.71 -16.26
CA ALA A 623 -1.54 -5.05 -14.95
C ALA A 623 -1.64 -3.53 -15.04
N ALA A 624 -0.87 -2.93 -15.96
CA ALA A 624 -0.86 -1.48 -16.19
C ALA A 624 -2.24 -0.97 -16.65
N VAL A 625 -2.92 -1.70 -17.55
CA VAL A 625 -4.28 -1.35 -18.00
C VAL A 625 -5.27 -1.41 -16.84
N ILE A 626 -5.29 -2.49 -16.07
CA ILE A 626 -6.17 -2.64 -14.89
C ILE A 626 -5.92 -1.51 -13.88
N TYR A 627 -4.65 -1.24 -13.57
CA TYR A 627 -4.27 -0.19 -12.64
C TYR A 627 -4.78 1.18 -13.08
N CYS A 628 -4.56 1.55 -14.35
CA CYS A 628 -5.03 2.81 -14.90
C CYS A 628 -6.55 2.93 -14.82
N LEU A 629 -7.29 1.89 -15.20
CA LEU A 629 -8.75 1.88 -15.08
C LEU A 629 -9.20 2.03 -13.62
N ARG A 630 -8.52 1.37 -12.67
CA ARG A 630 -8.85 1.46 -11.24
C ARG A 630 -8.74 2.88 -10.70
N ILE A 631 -7.71 3.62 -11.10
CA ILE A 631 -7.53 5.02 -10.65
C ILE A 631 -8.43 5.99 -11.41
N LEU A 632 -8.79 5.70 -12.67
CA LEU A 632 -9.66 6.55 -13.49
C LEU A 632 -11.14 6.42 -13.16
N VAL A 633 -11.60 5.25 -12.70
CA VAL A 633 -13.02 5.04 -12.32
C VAL A 633 -13.47 5.96 -11.18
N GLY A 634 -12.56 6.43 -10.31
CA GLY A 634 -12.88 7.43 -9.28
C GLY A 634 -13.88 6.97 -8.21
N ARG A 635 -14.15 5.66 -8.10
CA ARG A 635 -15.06 5.07 -7.11
C ARG A 635 -14.32 4.13 -6.17
N ASP A 636 -14.81 4.01 -4.94
CA ASP A 636 -14.27 3.09 -3.94
C ASP A 636 -14.86 1.68 -4.13
N ILE A 637 -14.34 0.98 -5.14
CA ILE A 637 -14.71 -0.41 -5.44
C ILE A 637 -13.48 -1.33 -5.32
N PRO A 638 -13.63 -2.57 -4.82
CA PRO A 638 -12.54 -3.54 -4.78
C PRO A 638 -12.01 -3.81 -6.18
N LEU A 639 -10.69 -3.95 -6.29
CA LEU A 639 -10.08 -4.33 -7.55
C LEU A 639 -10.30 -5.81 -7.84
N ASN A 640 -10.93 -6.10 -8.99
CA ASN A 640 -11.32 -7.45 -9.38
C ASN A 640 -11.32 -7.60 -10.91
N SER A 641 -11.60 -8.81 -11.42
CA SER A 641 -11.58 -9.11 -12.86
C SER A 641 -12.65 -8.37 -13.67
N GLY A 642 -13.69 -7.82 -13.04
CA GLY A 642 -14.72 -7.02 -13.71
C GLY A 642 -14.15 -5.78 -14.41
N PHE A 643 -13.00 -5.26 -13.96
CA PHE A 643 -12.34 -4.12 -14.62
C PHE A 643 -11.92 -4.39 -16.06
N LEU A 644 -11.67 -5.67 -16.42
CA LEU A 644 -11.25 -6.05 -17.76
C LEU A 644 -12.41 -6.52 -18.65
N GLU A 645 -13.60 -6.75 -18.10
CA GLU A 645 -14.73 -7.25 -18.88
C GLU A 645 -15.08 -6.36 -20.09
N PRO A 646 -15.15 -5.02 -19.97
CA PRO A 646 -15.43 -4.16 -21.13
C PRO A 646 -14.18 -3.81 -21.95
N VAL A 647 -13.06 -4.52 -21.76
CA VAL A 647 -11.74 -4.12 -22.26
C VAL A 647 -11.14 -5.20 -23.15
N ARG A 648 -10.71 -4.80 -24.35
CA ARG A 648 -9.88 -5.61 -25.24
C ARG A 648 -8.46 -5.09 -25.24
N ILE A 649 -7.48 -5.98 -25.15
CA ILE A 649 -6.05 -5.64 -25.21
C ILE A 649 -5.39 -6.38 -26.39
N THR A 650 -4.78 -5.65 -27.32
CA THR A 650 -3.95 -6.21 -28.40
C THR A 650 -2.49 -5.87 -28.11
N ILE A 651 -1.63 -6.90 -28.11
CA ILE A 651 -0.18 -6.74 -27.97
C ILE A 651 0.50 -7.48 -29.12
N PRO A 652 1.32 -6.81 -29.95
CA PRO A 652 1.98 -7.43 -31.09
C PRO A 652 2.99 -8.51 -30.66
N GLU A 653 2.98 -9.65 -31.34
CA GLU A 653 3.94 -10.74 -31.13
C GLU A 653 5.37 -10.34 -31.51
N GLY A 654 6.35 -10.75 -30.72
CA GLY A 654 7.76 -10.37 -30.92
C GLY A 654 8.07 -8.92 -30.55
N SER A 655 7.12 -8.16 -30.02
CA SER A 655 7.37 -6.85 -29.43
C SER A 655 7.98 -6.95 -28.04
N MET A 656 8.55 -5.86 -27.54
CA MET A 656 9.07 -5.82 -26.17
C MET A 656 7.99 -6.03 -25.09
N LEU A 657 6.70 -5.98 -25.43
CA LEU A 657 5.57 -6.26 -24.52
C LEU A 657 5.00 -7.68 -24.63
N ARG A 658 5.51 -8.45 -25.61
CA ARG A 658 5.24 -9.88 -25.78
C ARG A 658 6.52 -10.54 -26.32
N PRO A 659 7.57 -10.61 -25.49
CA PRO A 659 8.83 -11.20 -25.89
C PRO A 659 8.73 -12.72 -25.97
N ALA A 660 9.76 -13.34 -26.57
CA ALA A 660 9.95 -14.77 -26.56
C ALA A 660 10.17 -15.32 -25.13
N PRO A 661 9.82 -16.59 -24.86
CA PRO A 661 9.94 -17.22 -23.53
C PRO A 661 11.32 -17.17 -22.87
N ASP A 662 12.38 -17.10 -23.66
CA ASP A 662 13.78 -17.11 -23.23
C ASP A 662 14.39 -15.72 -23.06
N ALA A 663 13.66 -14.66 -23.43
CA ALA A 663 14.12 -13.28 -23.30
C ALA A 663 14.28 -12.87 -21.83
N ALA A 664 15.28 -12.05 -21.53
CA ALA A 664 15.42 -11.40 -20.23
C ALA A 664 14.27 -10.41 -19.97
N VAL A 665 13.69 -10.43 -18.77
CA VAL A 665 12.48 -9.65 -18.42
C VAL A 665 12.54 -8.92 -17.08
N CYS A 666 13.60 -9.07 -16.27
CA CYS A 666 13.66 -8.53 -14.91
C CYS A 666 13.40 -7.02 -14.86
N ALA A 667 13.80 -6.26 -15.88
CA ALA A 667 13.57 -4.83 -15.93
C ALA A 667 12.24 -4.42 -16.58
N GLY A 668 11.55 -5.33 -17.28
CA GLY A 668 10.24 -5.04 -17.88
C GLY A 668 9.16 -4.75 -16.85
N ASN A 669 9.22 -5.43 -15.71
CA ASN A 669 8.36 -5.20 -14.56
C ASN A 669 8.53 -3.79 -13.96
N VAL A 670 9.74 -3.23 -14.00
CA VAL A 670 10.12 -2.07 -13.16
C VAL A 670 10.38 -0.79 -13.96
N LEU A 671 10.69 -0.93 -15.25
CA LEU A 671 10.94 0.17 -16.19
C LEU A 671 9.81 0.29 -17.21
N THR A 672 9.57 -0.78 -17.96
CA THR A 672 8.61 -0.78 -19.09
C THR A 672 7.17 -0.62 -18.61
N SER A 673 6.79 -1.25 -17.50
CA SER A 673 5.45 -1.11 -16.90
C SER A 673 5.07 0.35 -16.59
N MET A 674 6.03 1.14 -16.10
CA MET A 674 5.84 2.56 -15.79
C MET A 674 5.62 3.35 -17.07
N ARG A 675 6.33 2.99 -18.15
CA ARG A 675 6.16 3.63 -19.44
C ARG A 675 4.83 3.29 -20.11
N ILE A 676 4.37 2.03 -19.99
CA ILE A 676 3.01 1.62 -20.42
C ILE A 676 1.96 2.46 -19.68
N THR A 677 2.14 2.64 -18.36
CA THR A 677 1.24 3.46 -17.55
C THR A 677 1.25 4.92 -17.99
N ASP A 678 2.42 5.49 -18.23
CA ASP A 678 2.56 6.87 -18.70
C ASP A 678 1.83 7.08 -20.05
N VAL A 679 1.89 6.13 -21.00
CA VAL A 679 1.17 6.28 -22.29
C VAL A 679 -0.35 6.13 -22.13
N ILE A 680 -0.81 5.22 -21.27
CA ILE A 680 -2.25 5.07 -20.99
C ILE A 680 -2.81 6.34 -20.36
N LEU A 681 -2.17 6.84 -19.30
CA LEU A 681 -2.62 8.07 -18.62
C LEU A 681 -2.53 9.30 -19.52
N ARG A 682 -1.56 9.32 -20.44
CA ARG A 682 -1.47 10.35 -21.49
C ARG A 682 -2.65 10.28 -22.45
N ALA A 683 -3.07 9.08 -22.86
CA ALA A 683 -4.20 8.88 -23.76
C ALA A 683 -5.48 9.41 -23.11
N PHE A 684 -5.69 9.12 -21.82
CA PHE A 684 -6.80 9.67 -21.04
C PHE A 684 -6.65 11.16 -20.69
N GLY A 685 -5.51 11.79 -20.99
CA GLY A 685 -5.21 13.17 -20.59
C GLY A 685 -5.34 13.39 -19.08
N ALA A 686 -5.04 12.37 -18.28
CA ALA A 686 -5.37 12.30 -16.87
C ALA A 686 -4.40 13.11 -15.98
N CYS A 687 -3.10 12.97 -16.23
CA CYS A 687 -2.05 13.66 -15.51
C CYS A 687 -0.75 13.71 -16.33
N ALA A 688 0.19 14.57 -15.91
CA ALA A 688 1.56 14.51 -16.42
C ALA A 688 2.21 13.15 -16.16
N ALA A 689 3.31 12.84 -16.86
CA ALA A 689 4.13 11.67 -16.55
C ALA A 689 4.56 11.71 -15.08
N SER A 690 5.03 10.60 -14.53
CA SER A 690 5.71 10.58 -13.23
C SER A 690 7.24 10.48 -13.41
N GLN A 691 7.96 10.07 -12.36
CA GLN A 691 9.36 9.62 -12.45
C GLN A 691 9.64 8.57 -13.54
N GLY A 692 8.61 7.86 -14.05
CA GLY A 692 8.69 7.03 -15.26
C GLY A 692 9.47 5.71 -15.13
N CYS A 693 9.92 5.37 -13.92
CA CYS A 693 10.47 4.06 -13.54
C CYS A 693 10.46 3.89 -12.01
N MET A 694 10.71 2.67 -11.51
CA MET A 694 10.79 2.39 -10.07
C MET A 694 12.18 2.68 -9.46
N ASN A 695 13.16 3.03 -10.29
CA ASN A 695 14.56 3.31 -9.94
C ASN A 695 15.18 2.23 -9.05
N ASN A 696 15.43 1.07 -9.63
CA ASN A 696 15.88 -0.08 -8.84
C ASN A 696 17.38 -0.03 -8.65
N PHE A 697 17.79 -0.28 -7.40
CA PHE A 697 19.17 -0.44 -7.00
C PHE A 697 19.30 -1.76 -6.25
N ALA A 698 20.08 -2.68 -6.80
CA ALA A 698 20.41 -3.94 -6.17
C ALA A 698 21.91 -4.02 -5.92
N PHE A 699 22.31 -4.64 -4.81
CA PHE A 699 23.71 -4.90 -4.53
C PHE A 699 23.90 -6.10 -3.62
N GLY A 700 25.10 -6.68 -3.63
CA GLY A 700 25.45 -7.76 -2.71
C GLY A 700 26.76 -8.46 -3.08
N ASP A 701 26.94 -9.65 -2.52
CA ASP A 701 28.10 -10.51 -2.77
C ASP A 701 27.66 -11.98 -2.95
N GLU A 702 28.55 -12.95 -2.73
CA GLU A 702 28.21 -14.38 -2.84
C GLU A 702 27.25 -14.87 -1.75
N LYS A 703 27.10 -14.13 -0.64
CA LYS A 703 26.35 -14.54 0.54
C LYS A 703 24.99 -13.86 0.62
N PHE A 704 24.90 -12.59 0.26
CA PHE A 704 23.66 -11.81 0.38
C PHE A 704 23.34 -11.02 -0.89
N GLY A 705 22.05 -10.77 -1.08
CA GLY A 705 21.52 -9.79 -2.02
C GLY A 705 20.62 -8.79 -1.29
N TYR A 706 20.68 -7.53 -1.72
CA TYR A 706 19.75 -6.48 -1.35
C TYR A 706 19.16 -5.86 -2.61
N TYR A 707 17.91 -5.45 -2.51
CA TYR A 707 17.17 -4.81 -3.58
C TYR A 707 16.35 -3.66 -2.99
N GLU A 708 16.42 -2.49 -3.63
CA GLU A 708 15.56 -1.35 -3.37
C GLU A 708 14.98 -0.70 -4.62
N THR A 709 13.80 -0.11 -4.47
CA THR A 709 13.20 0.86 -5.39
C THR A 709 13.36 2.23 -4.72
N ILE A 710 13.69 3.25 -5.50
CA ILE A 710 13.92 4.59 -4.98
C ILE A 710 12.84 5.53 -5.52
N ALA A 711 12.11 6.17 -4.60
CA ALA A 711 10.97 7.03 -4.91
C ALA A 711 11.36 8.30 -5.67
N GLY A 712 10.39 8.96 -6.29
CA GLY A 712 10.62 10.18 -7.06
C GLY A 712 9.42 11.09 -7.04
N GLY A 713 9.22 11.84 -8.11
CA GLY A 713 8.09 12.74 -8.28
C GLY A 713 6.86 12.10 -8.90
N ALA A 714 5.68 12.35 -8.34
CA ALA A 714 4.42 12.10 -9.03
C ALA A 714 4.07 13.24 -10.00
N GLY A 715 3.38 12.91 -11.08
CA GLY A 715 2.88 13.90 -12.05
C GLY A 715 1.75 14.75 -11.47
N ALA A 716 1.74 16.03 -11.83
CA ALA A 716 0.61 16.91 -11.51
C ALA A 716 -0.61 16.60 -12.38
N GLY A 717 -1.79 16.90 -11.87
CA GLY A 717 -3.08 16.74 -12.56
C GLY A 717 -3.75 18.07 -12.90
N PRO A 718 -5.01 18.04 -13.37
CA PRO A 718 -5.77 19.23 -13.72
C PRO A 718 -6.05 20.19 -12.54
N ASP A 719 -6.09 19.68 -11.31
CA ASP A 719 -6.43 20.44 -10.10
C ASP A 719 -5.57 20.08 -8.87
N TRP A 720 -4.47 19.36 -9.07
CA TRP A 720 -3.52 19.03 -8.00
C TRP A 720 -2.06 19.12 -8.43
N ALA A 721 -1.21 19.55 -7.49
CA ALA A 721 0.24 19.45 -7.60
C ALA A 721 0.68 17.99 -7.40
N GLY A 722 1.74 17.59 -8.08
CA GLY A 722 2.37 16.29 -7.88
C GLY A 722 2.98 16.18 -6.49
N THR A 723 2.88 15.00 -5.89
CA THR A 723 3.49 14.70 -4.58
C THR A 723 4.98 14.39 -4.74
N SER A 724 5.83 15.08 -3.97
CA SER A 724 7.29 14.85 -3.96
C SER A 724 7.68 13.59 -3.19
N ALA A 725 8.77 12.95 -3.61
CA ALA A 725 9.41 11.83 -2.92
C ALA A 725 8.47 10.65 -2.59
N VAL A 726 7.64 10.26 -3.55
CA VAL A 726 6.64 9.19 -3.38
C VAL A 726 6.82 8.10 -4.44
N GLN A 727 6.55 6.85 -4.06
CA GLN A 727 6.36 5.79 -5.04
C GLN A 727 4.98 5.94 -5.68
N CYS A 728 4.90 5.80 -6.99
CA CYS A 728 3.66 6.00 -7.73
C CYS A 728 3.50 4.95 -8.83
N HIS A 729 2.26 4.79 -9.28
CA HIS A 729 1.87 3.90 -10.36
C HIS A 729 2.15 2.43 -10.09
N MET A 730 3.08 1.82 -10.83
CA MET A 730 3.24 0.37 -10.83
C MET A 730 3.92 -0.16 -9.56
N THR A 731 4.29 0.71 -8.62
CA THR A 731 4.83 0.35 -7.31
C THR A 731 4.24 1.22 -6.20
N ASN A 732 4.04 0.60 -5.04
CA ASN A 732 3.70 1.27 -3.77
C ASN A 732 4.57 0.71 -2.63
N THR A 733 5.77 0.27 -2.98
CA THR A 733 6.76 -0.25 -2.03
C THR A 733 7.20 0.85 -1.08
N ARG A 734 7.44 0.50 0.18
CA ARG A 734 8.02 1.41 1.16
C ARG A 734 9.53 1.50 0.97
N MET A 735 10.07 2.65 1.34
CA MET A 735 11.51 2.81 1.54
C MET A 735 11.96 1.92 2.70
N THR A 736 13.16 1.35 2.60
CA THR A 736 13.82 0.71 3.74
C THR A 736 14.21 1.80 4.74
N ASP A 737 13.91 1.60 6.01
CA ASP A 737 14.44 2.45 7.08
C ASP A 737 15.98 2.47 7.01
N VAL A 738 16.57 3.65 7.20
CA VAL A 738 18.03 3.80 7.14
C VAL A 738 18.71 2.96 8.22
N GLU A 739 18.15 2.92 9.43
CA GLU A 739 18.73 2.14 10.53
C GLU A 739 18.66 0.64 10.24
N ILE A 740 17.57 0.17 9.63
CA ILE A 740 17.44 -1.25 9.24
C ILE A 740 18.43 -1.59 8.12
N LEU A 741 18.56 -0.73 7.11
CA LEU A 741 19.50 -0.91 6.00
C LEU A 741 20.95 -1.00 6.50
N GLU A 742 21.37 -0.07 7.35
CA GLU A 742 22.73 -0.01 7.91
C GLU A 742 23.00 -1.12 8.94
N LYS A 743 21.97 -1.57 9.68
CA LYS A 743 22.06 -2.70 10.61
C LYS A 743 22.27 -4.03 9.89
N ARG A 744 21.61 -4.21 8.74
CA ARG A 744 21.62 -5.50 7.99
C ARG A 744 22.73 -5.59 6.96
N TYR A 745 23.13 -4.49 6.36
CA TYR A 745 24.03 -4.47 5.21
C TYR A 745 25.25 -3.58 5.47
N PRO A 746 26.42 -3.89 4.86
CA PRO A 746 27.66 -3.17 5.09
C PRO A 746 27.69 -1.84 4.34
N VAL A 747 26.74 -0.96 4.63
CA VAL A 747 26.54 0.33 3.96
C VAL A 747 26.25 1.43 4.98
N LEU A 748 26.46 2.68 4.57
CA LEU A 748 26.11 3.88 5.32
C LEU A 748 25.36 4.83 4.38
N VAL A 749 24.18 5.29 4.76
CA VAL A 749 23.40 6.27 3.98
C VAL A 749 23.93 7.66 4.29
N LYS A 750 24.60 8.27 3.31
CA LYS A 750 25.20 9.61 3.45
C LYS A 750 24.16 10.71 3.28
N GLN A 751 23.22 10.50 2.37
CA GLN A 751 22.18 11.46 2.06
C GLN A 751 20.91 10.74 1.63
N PHE A 752 19.79 11.17 2.20
CA PHE A 752 18.47 10.88 1.66
C PHE A 752 17.58 12.12 1.80
N SER A 753 17.32 12.81 0.70
CA SER A 753 16.64 14.12 0.74
C SER A 753 15.85 14.40 -0.53
N VAL A 754 14.82 15.24 -0.44
CA VAL A 754 14.08 15.74 -1.60
C VAL A 754 15.00 16.58 -2.50
N ARG A 755 15.01 16.28 -3.79
CA ARG A 755 15.74 17.03 -4.82
C ARG A 755 14.89 18.24 -5.24
N ARG A 756 14.90 19.29 -4.42
CA ARG A 756 14.05 20.47 -4.61
C ARG A 756 14.25 21.14 -5.97
N GLY A 757 13.14 21.52 -6.60
CA GLY A 757 13.13 22.18 -7.92
C GLY A 757 13.44 21.23 -9.09
N SER A 758 13.34 19.92 -8.86
CA SER A 758 13.44 18.92 -9.94
C SER A 758 12.11 18.71 -10.66
N GLY A 759 10.99 19.03 -10.01
CA GLY A 759 9.69 19.17 -10.65
C GLY A 759 9.72 20.08 -11.86
N GLY A 760 8.91 19.74 -12.87
CA GLY A 760 8.66 20.68 -13.96
C GLY A 760 8.05 22.00 -13.43
N ALA A 761 7.83 22.96 -14.31
CA ALA A 761 7.09 24.19 -14.00
C ALA A 761 5.71 24.18 -14.66
N GLY A 762 4.67 24.70 -13.98
CA GLY A 762 3.30 24.73 -14.47
C GLY A 762 2.36 25.41 -13.47
N GLU A 763 1.07 25.52 -13.80
CA GLU A 763 0.04 26.01 -12.86
C GLU A 763 0.02 25.15 -11.59
N TYR A 764 0.07 23.84 -11.77
CA TYR A 764 0.34 22.88 -10.70
C TYR A 764 1.75 22.32 -10.86
N ALA A 765 2.53 22.47 -9.79
CA ALA A 765 3.90 21.98 -9.74
C ALA A 765 3.93 20.46 -9.67
N GLY A 766 4.90 19.85 -10.32
CA GLY A 766 5.26 18.45 -10.19
C GLY A 766 5.91 18.16 -8.88
N GLY A 767 5.71 16.93 -8.39
CA GLY A 767 6.33 16.50 -7.16
C GLY A 767 7.83 16.33 -7.37
N ASP A 768 8.68 16.90 -6.52
CA ASP A 768 10.13 16.76 -6.63
C ASP A 768 10.61 15.31 -6.42
N GLY A 769 11.68 14.92 -7.13
CA GLY A 769 12.37 13.64 -6.92
C GLY A 769 13.21 13.61 -5.64
N VAL A 770 14.08 12.60 -5.49
CA VAL A 770 14.97 12.45 -4.33
C VAL A 770 16.45 12.33 -4.73
N VAL A 771 17.33 12.57 -3.77
CA VAL A 771 18.74 12.20 -3.79
C VAL A 771 18.95 11.10 -2.76
N ARG A 772 19.47 9.96 -3.20
CA ARG A 772 19.83 8.80 -2.37
C ARG A 772 21.33 8.53 -2.55
N GLU A 773 22.10 8.57 -1.47
CA GLU A 773 23.54 8.36 -1.50
C GLU A 773 23.97 7.34 -0.44
N ILE A 774 24.67 6.30 -0.90
CA ILE A 774 25.05 5.14 -0.10
C ILE A 774 26.56 4.90 -0.24
N GLU A 775 27.28 4.96 0.88
CA GLU A 775 28.70 4.61 1.02
C GLU A 775 28.82 3.12 1.39
N PHE A 776 29.71 2.39 0.70
CA PHE A 776 29.91 0.96 0.91
C PHE A 776 31.08 0.71 1.86
N LEU A 777 30.83 -0.03 2.95
CA LEU A 777 31.81 -0.27 4.01
C LEU A 777 32.68 -1.52 3.76
N ARG A 778 32.36 -2.28 2.72
CA ARG A 778 33.11 -3.45 2.23
C ARG A 778 33.37 -3.32 0.72
N GLY A 779 34.46 -3.95 0.27
CA GLY A 779 34.77 -4.07 -1.16
C GLY A 779 34.25 -5.38 -1.76
N ASN A 780 34.41 -5.54 -3.07
CA ASN A 780 33.92 -6.67 -3.86
C ASN A 780 32.39 -6.84 -3.81
N ILE A 781 31.67 -5.73 -3.63
CA ILE A 781 30.21 -5.72 -3.74
C ILE A 781 29.84 -5.51 -5.21
N ILE A 782 29.00 -6.39 -5.75
CA ILE A 782 28.43 -6.22 -7.08
C ILE A 782 27.17 -5.38 -6.92
N ALA A 783 27.07 -4.30 -7.69
CA ALA A 783 25.89 -3.45 -7.76
C ALA A 783 25.27 -3.49 -9.16
N SER A 784 23.95 -3.33 -9.20
CA SER A 784 23.12 -3.28 -10.39
C SER A 784 22.13 -2.13 -10.28
N LEU A 785 22.09 -1.28 -11.30
CA LEU A 785 21.14 -0.18 -11.43
C LEU A 785 20.23 -0.45 -12.62
N LEU A 786 18.92 -0.36 -12.40
CA LEU A 786 17.89 -0.38 -13.44
C LEU A 786 17.04 0.89 -13.28
N THR A 787 17.30 1.88 -14.13
CA THR A 787 16.66 3.20 -14.10
C THR A 787 16.31 3.64 -15.53
N GLU A 788 15.45 4.66 -15.68
CA GLU A 788 15.05 5.27 -16.96
C GLU A 788 14.97 6.79 -16.84
N ARG A 789 14.59 7.49 -17.93
CA ARG A 789 14.45 8.95 -17.99
C ARG A 789 15.79 9.68 -17.75
N ARG A 790 16.88 9.06 -18.24
CA ARG A 790 18.23 9.64 -18.29
C ARG A 790 18.48 10.30 -19.66
N SER A 791 17.89 9.74 -20.72
CA SER A 791 17.91 10.28 -22.08
C SER A 791 16.70 11.16 -22.35
N PHE A 792 15.51 10.73 -21.97
CA PHE A 792 14.27 11.50 -22.15
C PHE A 792 13.79 12.09 -20.83
N ALA A 793 13.45 13.38 -20.85
CA ALA A 793 12.80 14.00 -19.70
C ALA A 793 11.38 13.42 -19.57
N PRO A 794 10.84 13.34 -18.35
CA PRO A 794 9.45 12.98 -18.18
C PRO A 794 8.56 14.17 -18.60
N TYR A 795 7.52 13.89 -19.38
CA TYR A 795 6.81 14.93 -20.10
C TYR A 795 5.91 15.77 -19.19
N GLY A 796 5.80 17.06 -19.52
CA GLY A 796 4.71 17.91 -19.03
C GLY A 796 3.40 17.71 -19.81
N MET A 797 2.27 18.10 -19.24
CA MET A 797 0.95 18.01 -19.89
C MET A 797 0.28 19.39 -20.04
N ALA A 798 -0.49 19.58 -21.12
CA ALA A 798 -1.30 20.77 -21.38
C ALA A 798 -0.56 22.13 -21.33
N GLY A 799 0.75 22.14 -21.58
CA GLY A 799 1.59 23.35 -21.53
C GLY A 799 2.46 23.47 -20.28
N GLY A 800 2.38 22.51 -19.35
CA GLY A 800 3.38 22.36 -18.29
C GLY A 800 4.73 21.95 -18.89
N ALA A 801 5.82 22.40 -18.26
CA ALA A 801 7.18 22.04 -18.64
C ALA A 801 7.53 20.63 -18.15
N ASP A 802 8.40 19.96 -18.90
CA ASP A 802 9.04 18.72 -18.49
C ASP A 802 9.83 18.93 -17.20
N GLY A 803 9.92 17.92 -16.34
CA GLY A 803 10.81 18.01 -15.19
C GLY A 803 12.20 17.45 -15.48
N GLN A 804 13.06 17.49 -14.47
CA GLN A 804 14.49 17.26 -14.68
C GLN A 804 14.82 15.78 -14.85
N ARG A 805 15.72 15.47 -15.79
CA ARG A 805 16.30 14.13 -15.97
C ARG A 805 17.05 13.65 -14.72
N GLY A 806 17.11 12.33 -14.59
CA GLY A 806 17.78 11.66 -13.48
C GLY A 806 19.27 11.56 -13.72
N LYS A 807 20.03 11.28 -12.66
CA LYS A 807 21.48 11.10 -12.70
C LYS A 807 21.89 9.94 -11.81
N ASN A 808 22.76 9.09 -12.33
CA ASN A 808 23.43 8.04 -11.57
C ASN A 808 24.91 8.39 -11.51
N LEU A 809 25.48 8.45 -10.31
CA LEU A 809 26.86 8.85 -10.07
C LEU A 809 27.56 7.83 -9.17
N LEU A 810 28.78 7.45 -9.52
CA LEU A 810 29.70 6.69 -8.67
C LEU A 810 30.85 7.62 -8.26
N LEU A 811 31.06 7.76 -6.95
CA LEU A 811 32.17 8.48 -6.35
C LEU A 811 33.18 7.46 -5.83
N ARG A 812 34.39 7.46 -6.39
CA ARG A 812 35.48 6.54 -6.03
C ARG A 812 36.61 7.31 -5.36
N ARG A 813 37.01 6.94 -4.14
CA ARG A 813 38.15 7.58 -3.46
C ARG A 813 39.44 7.37 -4.25
N THR A 814 40.18 8.44 -4.50
CA THR A 814 41.54 8.37 -5.06
C THR A 814 42.52 8.06 -3.94
N GLY A 815 43.17 6.89 -3.95
CA GLY A 815 44.22 6.56 -2.97
C GLY A 815 44.36 5.08 -2.56
N ASN A 816 43.45 4.18 -2.95
CA ASN A 816 43.72 2.74 -2.81
C ASN A 816 44.50 2.25 -4.03
N GLU A 817 45.83 2.18 -3.86
CA GLU A 817 46.76 1.53 -4.79
C GLU A 817 46.37 0.05 -4.95
N GLY A 818 45.94 -0.34 -6.15
CA GLY A 818 45.62 -1.73 -6.46
C GLY A 818 44.55 -1.96 -7.52
N ILE A 819 44.18 -0.97 -8.34
CA ILE A 819 43.25 -1.20 -9.46
C ILE A 819 43.98 -1.04 -10.78
N ASP A 820 44.10 -2.18 -11.44
CA ASP A 820 44.56 -2.35 -12.81
C ASP A 820 43.71 -1.48 -13.75
N ARG A 821 44.35 -0.48 -14.37
CA ARG A 821 43.67 0.50 -15.22
C ARG A 821 43.11 -0.14 -16.50
N GLU A 822 43.52 -1.35 -16.86
CA GLU A 822 43.07 -2.06 -18.06
C GLU A 822 41.68 -2.70 -17.94
N THR A 823 41.22 -3.06 -16.73
CA THR A 823 39.90 -3.72 -16.56
C THR A 823 38.72 -2.74 -16.63
N THR A 824 38.96 -1.46 -16.29
CA THR A 824 37.88 -0.46 -16.22
C THR A 824 37.47 0.03 -17.62
N ALA A 825 38.42 0.15 -18.54
CA ALA A 825 38.14 0.56 -19.92
C ALA A 825 37.57 -0.59 -20.77
N SER A 826 38.02 -1.82 -20.54
CA SER A 826 37.57 -3.00 -21.30
C SER A 826 36.15 -3.46 -20.92
N GLN A 827 35.76 -3.37 -19.64
CA GLN A 827 34.38 -3.66 -19.22
C GLN A 827 33.38 -2.57 -19.61
N LEU A 828 33.80 -1.31 -19.72
CA LEU A 828 32.98 -0.21 -20.24
C LEU A 828 32.91 -0.17 -21.78
N ALA A 829 33.90 -0.73 -22.48
CA ALA A 829 33.91 -0.81 -23.95
C ALA A 829 33.20 -2.06 -24.49
N ALA A 830 33.08 -3.13 -23.71
CA ALA A 830 32.42 -4.37 -24.14
C ALA A 830 30.90 -4.24 -24.33
N SER A 831 30.27 -3.22 -23.75
CA SER A 831 28.86 -2.86 -23.98
C SER A 831 28.60 -2.10 -25.29
N HIS A 832 29.65 -1.78 -26.07
CA HIS A 832 29.56 -0.94 -27.27
C HIS A 832 29.87 -1.66 -28.60
N LYS A 833 30.10 -2.97 -28.60
CA LYS A 833 30.18 -3.75 -29.84
C LYS A 833 28.95 -4.62 -29.97
N LEU A 834 27.89 -4.10 -30.60
CA LEU A 834 26.95 -4.88 -31.39
C LEU A 834 26.07 -3.91 -32.20
N LEU A 835 25.93 -4.22 -33.49
CA LEU A 835 25.06 -3.63 -34.52
C LEU A 835 25.63 -2.44 -35.31
N GLU A 836 26.26 -2.76 -36.44
CA GLU A 836 26.29 -1.86 -37.61
C GLU A 836 24.86 -1.72 -38.18
N PRO A 837 24.39 -0.50 -38.51
CA PRO A 837 23.07 -0.30 -39.08
C PRO A 837 23.05 -0.67 -40.56
N VAL A 838 22.26 -1.69 -40.90
CA VAL A 838 21.82 -1.93 -42.29
C VAL A 838 20.55 -1.13 -42.54
N ASN A 839 20.59 -0.36 -43.62
CA ASN A 839 19.52 0.37 -44.33
C ASN A 839 19.29 1.86 -44.04
N GLN A 840 19.77 2.60 -45.04
CA GLN A 840 19.45 3.94 -45.51
C GLN A 840 17.95 4.29 -45.47
N HIS A 841 17.58 5.22 -44.59
CA HIS A 841 16.78 6.39 -44.95
C HIS A 841 17.19 7.54 -44.03
N THR A 842 17.62 8.64 -44.65
CA THR A 842 18.30 9.77 -44.03
C THR A 842 17.39 10.57 -43.08
N TYR A 843 17.64 10.44 -41.78
CA TYR A 843 17.47 11.51 -40.80
C TYR A 843 18.76 11.57 -39.97
N GLN A 844 19.54 12.64 -40.10
CA GLN A 844 20.81 12.79 -39.39
C GLN A 844 20.57 13.09 -37.90
N PRO A 845 21.01 12.24 -36.96
CA PRO A 845 21.05 12.60 -35.55
C PRO A 845 22.27 13.48 -35.28
N ALA A 846 22.13 14.47 -34.40
CA ALA A 846 23.27 15.18 -33.83
C ALA A 846 24.16 14.18 -33.06
N GLN A 847 25.45 14.16 -33.39
CA GLN A 847 26.46 13.36 -32.69
C GLN A 847 26.54 13.80 -31.21
N SER A 848 25.99 12.99 -30.31
CA SER A 848 26.44 12.94 -28.91
C SER A 848 26.79 11.49 -28.58
N GLY A 849 28.04 11.13 -28.80
CA GLY A 849 28.58 9.83 -28.42
C GLY A 849 28.50 9.63 -26.92
N SER A 850 27.96 8.49 -26.51
CA SER A 850 27.99 7.97 -25.14
C SER A 850 29.41 7.56 -24.76
N ASN A 851 30.19 8.51 -24.26
CA ASN A 851 31.43 8.23 -23.53
C ASN A 851 31.22 8.54 -22.06
N ALA A 852 31.71 7.66 -21.17
CA ALA A 852 31.81 7.96 -19.74
C ALA A 852 32.71 9.19 -19.55
N HIS A 853 32.12 10.34 -19.22
CA HIS A 853 32.88 11.55 -18.91
C HIS A 853 33.38 11.47 -17.45
N VAL A 854 34.66 11.09 -17.29
CA VAL A 854 35.37 11.22 -16.02
C VAL A 854 35.77 12.68 -15.85
N THR A 855 35.20 13.35 -14.85
CA THR A 855 35.59 14.73 -14.53
C THR A 855 36.28 14.72 -13.17
N PRO A 856 37.60 15.00 -13.08
CA PRO A 856 38.23 15.25 -11.79
C PRO A 856 37.68 16.57 -11.25
N LEU A 857 37.03 16.54 -10.08
CA LEU A 857 36.73 17.77 -9.35
C LEU A 857 38.04 18.25 -8.72
N ALA A 858 38.50 19.44 -9.12
CA ALA A 858 39.68 20.06 -8.55
C ALA A 858 39.46 20.27 -7.04
N GLY A 859 40.22 19.55 -6.20
CA GLY A 859 40.22 19.72 -4.75
C GLY A 859 39.45 18.68 -3.92
N SER A 860 38.95 17.58 -4.52
CA SER A 860 38.34 16.46 -3.76
C SER A 860 39.13 15.16 -3.93
N ASP A 861 39.34 14.40 -2.86
CA ASP A 861 39.98 13.07 -2.83
C ASP A 861 39.15 11.95 -3.50
N CYS A 862 38.28 12.29 -4.45
CA CYS A 862 37.34 11.38 -5.11
C CYS A 862 37.22 11.66 -6.62
N THR A 863 37.18 10.59 -7.42
CA THR A 863 36.81 10.61 -8.84
C THR A 863 35.29 10.42 -8.97
N THR A 864 34.61 11.28 -9.74
CA THR A 864 33.17 11.14 -10.06
C THR A 864 32.99 10.52 -11.44
N ILE A 865 32.19 9.45 -11.52
CA ILE A 865 31.88 8.71 -12.75
C ILE A 865 30.37 8.78 -12.98
N ALA A 866 29.94 9.29 -14.13
CA ALA A 866 28.54 9.24 -14.55
C ALA A 866 28.19 7.82 -15.05
N LEU A 867 27.11 7.25 -14.53
CA LEU A 867 26.63 5.92 -14.89
C LEU A 867 25.42 6.02 -15.82
N GLY A 868 25.26 5.01 -16.69
CA GLY A 868 24.10 4.88 -17.57
C GLY A 868 22.80 4.56 -16.82
N SER A 869 21.71 4.44 -17.59
CA SER A 869 20.38 4.09 -17.06
C SER A 869 20.31 2.65 -16.54
N LYS A 870 21.04 1.74 -17.18
CA LYS A 870 21.14 0.32 -16.81
C LYS A 870 22.62 -0.05 -16.74
N CYS A 871 23.13 -0.41 -15.57
CA CYS A 871 24.55 -0.77 -15.44
C CYS A 871 24.82 -1.68 -14.25
N LYS A 872 25.79 -2.57 -14.44
CA LYS A 872 26.37 -3.45 -13.42
C LYS A 872 27.84 -3.09 -13.22
N PHE A 873 28.29 -3.04 -11.97
CA PHE A 873 29.66 -2.66 -11.64
C PHE A 873 30.06 -3.18 -10.26
N THR A 874 31.37 -3.30 -10.04
CA THR A 874 31.93 -3.71 -8.74
C THR A 874 32.36 -2.49 -7.93
N LEU A 875 31.99 -2.52 -6.66
CA LEU A 875 32.25 -1.48 -5.67
C LEU A 875 33.40 -1.87 -4.75
N ASN A 876 34.28 -0.90 -4.49
CA ASN A 876 35.35 -1.02 -3.51
C ASN A 876 34.89 -0.47 -2.15
N LYS A 877 35.64 -0.83 -1.10
CA LYS A 877 35.43 -0.22 0.22
C LYS A 877 35.62 1.29 0.13
N GLY A 878 34.64 2.04 0.61
CA GLY A 878 34.61 3.50 0.59
C GLY A 878 34.09 4.12 -0.71
N ASP A 879 33.76 3.32 -1.73
CA ASP A 879 33.02 3.80 -2.90
C ASP A 879 31.62 4.24 -2.47
N THR A 880 31.10 5.29 -3.11
CA THR A 880 29.77 5.84 -2.83
C THR A 880 28.94 5.91 -4.10
N VAL A 881 27.72 5.38 -4.06
CA VAL A 881 26.75 5.46 -5.16
C VAL A 881 25.72 6.52 -4.82
N ARG A 882 25.55 7.50 -5.72
CA ARG A 882 24.52 8.54 -5.62
C ARG A 882 23.54 8.42 -6.78
N VAL A 883 22.27 8.23 -6.46
CA VAL A 883 21.15 8.22 -7.39
C VAL A 883 20.32 9.49 -7.15
N ALA A 884 20.22 10.35 -8.16
CA ALA A 884 19.42 11.58 -8.12
C ALA A 884 18.26 11.47 -9.12
N LEU A 885 17.05 11.62 -8.62
CA LEU A 885 15.81 11.25 -9.30
C LEU A 885 14.96 12.44 -9.74
N ILE A 886 13.84 12.11 -10.39
CA ILE A 886 13.14 12.85 -11.43
C ILE A 886 11.74 13.30 -10.98
N ALA A 887 11.14 14.27 -11.70
CA ALA A 887 9.80 14.84 -11.45
C ALA A 887 9.15 15.51 -12.70
N THR A 888 7.89 15.99 -12.67
CA THR A 888 7.02 16.36 -13.86
C THR A 888 5.73 17.17 -13.60
N ASN A 889 5.18 17.92 -14.58
CA ASN A 889 4.02 18.85 -14.39
C ASN A 889 2.86 18.79 -15.40
N ALA A 890 1.68 19.30 -15.01
CA ALA A 890 0.53 19.55 -15.88
C ALA A 890 0.03 20.99 -15.76
N LEU A 891 -0.57 21.52 -16.84
CA LEU A 891 -1.36 22.75 -16.83
C LEU A 891 -2.86 22.41 -16.82
N SER A 892 -3.73 23.23 -16.21
CA SER A 892 -5.17 23.07 -16.42
C SER A 892 -5.62 23.83 -17.68
N LEU A 893 -6.41 23.18 -18.53
CA LEU A 893 -7.31 23.88 -19.46
C LEU A 893 -8.65 24.14 -18.76
N ARG A 894 -8.65 24.90 -17.66
CA ARG A 894 -9.89 25.39 -17.02
C ARG A 894 -9.94 26.90 -16.77
N VAL A 895 -9.10 27.70 -17.42
CA VAL A 895 -9.22 29.18 -17.38
C VAL A 895 -10.23 29.74 -18.40
N TRP A 896 -11.01 28.90 -19.10
CA TRP A 896 -12.02 29.39 -20.07
C TRP A 896 -13.48 29.06 -19.78
N ASN A 897 -13.79 28.19 -18.81
CA ASN A 897 -15.19 27.75 -18.60
C ASN A 897 -15.90 28.33 -17.36
N ILE A 898 -15.20 28.99 -16.43
CA ILE A 898 -15.86 29.54 -15.21
C ILE A 898 -16.39 30.97 -15.41
N CYS A 899 -15.90 31.71 -16.42
CA CYS A 899 -16.42 33.05 -16.73
C CYS A 899 -17.68 33.07 -17.63
N PHE A 900 -18.08 31.92 -18.21
CA PHE A 900 -19.14 31.89 -19.24
C PHE A 900 -20.55 31.59 -18.73
N MET A 901 -20.73 31.26 -17.45
CA MET A 901 -22.07 30.96 -16.90
C MET A 901 -22.77 32.13 -16.20
N LEU A 902 -22.13 33.30 -16.02
CA LEU A 902 -22.71 34.37 -15.17
C LEU A 902 -22.72 35.79 -15.75
N LEU A 903 -22.37 36.05 -17.01
CA LEU A 903 -22.41 37.42 -17.56
C LEU A 903 -23.08 37.50 -18.95
N PRO A 904 -24.06 38.40 -19.14
CA PRO A 904 -24.67 38.65 -20.44
C PRO A 904 -23.67 39.20 -21.47
N SER A 905 -23.95 38.92 -22.75
CA SER A 905 -23.14 39.23 -23.95
C SER A 905 -22.77 40.70 -24.18
N SER A 906 -23.28 41.64 -23.38
CA SER A 906 -23.07 43.08 -23.55
C SER A 906 -21.76 43.64 -22.98
N TYR A 907 -20.97 42.84 -22.26
CA TYR A 907 -19.69 43.31 -21.65
C TYR A 907 -18.42 42.93 -22.43
N PHE A 908 -18.55 42.17 -23.53
CA PHE A 908 -17.41 41.63 -24.27
C PHE A 908 -16.67 42.69 -25.11
N SER A 909 -17.36 43.75 -25.55
CA SER A 909 -16.76 44.82 -26.36
C SER A 909 -15.82 45.73 -25.55
N CYS A 910 -16.05 45.89 -24.24
CA CYS A 910 -15.28 46.82 -23.41
C CYS A 910 -13.94 46.21 -22.92
N LEU A 911 -13.88 44.88 -22.73
CA LEU A 911 -12.68 44.17 -22.30
C LEU A 911 -11.66 43.92 -23.43
N LEU A 912 -12.13 43.87 -24.68
CA LEU A 912 -11.25 43.70 -25.84
C LEU A 912 -10.45 44.96 -26.17
N GLN A 913 -10.98 46.16 -25.87
CA GLN A 913 -10.26 47.42 -26.03
C GLN A 913 -9.21 47.67 -24.95
N LEU A 914 -9.37 47.12 -23.74
CA LEU A 914 -8.38 47.23 -22.65
C LEU A 914 -7.16 46.32 -22.85
N ARG A 915 -7.26 45.28 -23.68
CA ARG A 915 -6.16 44.32 -23.93
C ARG A 915 -5.14 44.78 -24.97
N PHE A 916 -5.46 45.78 -25.79
CA PHE A 916 -4.50 46.38 -26.74
C PHE A 916 -3.63 47.48 -26.12
N MET A 917 -3.93 47.95 -24.90
CA MET A 917 -3.19 49.06 -24.26
C MET A 917 -2.08 48.62 -23.28
N LEU A 918 -1.92 47.33 -23.00
CA LEU A 918 -0.96 46.84 -21.98
C LEU A 918 0.28 46.11 -22.55
N VAL A 919 0.50 46.16 -23.87
CA VAL A 919 1.68 45.50 -24.50
C VAL A 919 2.69 46.50 -25.11
N PHE A 920 2.45 47.81 -25.09
CA PHE A 920 3.46 48.80 -25.49
C PHE A 920 3.31 50.11 -24.70
N CYS A 921 4.21 50.36 -23.74
CA CYS A 921 4.93 51.65 -23.62
C CYS A 921 5.79 51.73 -22.36
N SER A 922 7.10 51.79 -22.59
CA SER A 922 8.05 52.51 -21.75
C SER A 922 7.96 54.02 -22.07
N CYS A 923 7.96 54.85 -21.02
CA CYS A 923 8.20 56.31 -21.01
C CYS A 923 7.18 57.30 -21.66
N LYS A 924 6.83 58.28 -20.82
CA LYS A 924 6.34 59.66 -21.06
C LYS A 924 4.86 59.90 -21.42
N SER A 925 4.26 60.76 -20.58
CA SER A 925 3.07 61.60 -20.79
C SER A 925 1.71 61.03 -20.41
N ILE A 926 1.38 61.15 -19.12
CA ILE A 926 0.00 61.24 -18.62
C ILE A 926 -0.44 62.69 -18.77
N ALA A 927 -1.32 62.99 -19.73
CA ALA A 927 -2.23 64.13 -19.70
C ALA A 927 -3.32 63.93 -20.75
N ASN A 928 -4.57 64.17 -20.33
CA ASN A 928 -5.81 64.16 -21.13
C ASN A 928 -6.34 62.78 -21.51
N HIS A 929 -7.20 62.21 -20.66
CA HIS A 929 -8.59 61.86 -20.99
C HIS A 929 -9.25 61.27 -19.72
N ALA A 930 -9.50 62.16 -18.76
CA ALA A 930 -10.42 61.92 -17.65
C ALA A 930 -11.62 62.84 -17.88
N ARG A 931 -12.67 62.31 -18.51
CA ARG A 931 -14.05 62.78 -18.50
C ARG A 931 -14.85 61.64 -19.13
N ASP A 932 -15.95 61.24 -18.48
CA ASP A 932 -16.88 60.17 -18.90
C ASP A 932 -16.59 58.75 -18.37
N CYS A 933 -16.45 58.61 -17.04
CA CYS A 933 -16.84 57.39 -16.31
C CYS A 933 -17.17 57.68 -14.83
N ALA A 934 -17.83 58.81 -14.57
CA ALA A 934 -18.24 59.23 -13.24
C ALA A 934 -19.73 58.90 -13.01
N PHE A 935 -20.07 57.63 -12.85
CA PHE A 935 -21.32 57.24 -12.14
C PHE A 935 -21.31 55.81 -11.58
N LEU A 936 -20.36 54.94 -11.98
CA LEU A 936 -20.25 53.56 -11.45
C LEU A 936 -19.23 53.38 -10.31
N GLY A 937 -18.34 54.36 -10.09
CA GLY A 937 -17.24 54.28 -9.10
C GLY A 937 -17.64 54.50 -7.64
N ARG A 938 -18.85 55.00 -7.35
CA ARG A 938 -19.27 55.29 -5.96
C ARG A 938 -19.96 54.11 -5.25
N ALA A 939 -20.40 53.08 -5.95
CA ALA A 939 -21.00 51.89 -5.34
C ALA A 939 -19.97 50.78 -5.03
N LEU A 940 -18.89 50.69 -5.82
CA LEU A 940 -17.83 49.68 -5.64
C LEU A 940 -16.81 50.03 -4.54
N LEU A 941 -16.58 51.32 -4.27
CA LEU A 941 -15.69 51.76 -3.19
C LEU A 941 -16.25 51.52 -1.78
N THR A 942 -17.57 51.47 -1.61
CA THR A 942 -18.21 51.16 -0.32
C THR A 942 -18.23 49.66 -0.02
N LEU A 943 -18.14 48.82 -1.05
CA LEU A 943 -18.07 47.37 -0.92
C LEU A 943 -16.63 46.88 -0.64
N PHE A 944 -15.63 47.50 -1.28
CA PHE A 944 -14.21 47.22 -1.01
C PHE A 944 -13.75 47.71 0.38
N ALA A 945 -14.30 48.82 0.89
CA ALA A 945 -14.00 49.32 2.23
C ALA A 945 -14.57 48.45 3.37
N ARG A 946 -15.51 47.53 3.09
CA ARG A 946 -16.05 46.58 4.09
C ARG A 946 -15.41 45.19 4.03
N ILE A 947 -14.72 44.85 2.94
CA ILE A 947 -14.04 43.55 2.79
C ILE A 947 -12.55 43.64 3.16
N SER A 948 -11.93 44.81 3.02
CA SER A 948 -10.53 45.04 3.41
C SER A 948 -10.30 45.28 4.92
N GLY A 949 -11.36 45.27 5.74
CA GLY A 949 -11.30 45.43 7.20
C GLY A 949 -11.19 44.13 7.99
N LEU A 950 -11.27 42.95 7.34
CA LEU A 950 -11.26 41.64 8.01
C LEU A 950 -10.00 40.79 7.79
N VAL A 951 -9.01 41.29 7.04
CA VAL A 951 -7.78 40.54 6.70
C VAL A 951 -6.53 41.09 7.42
N LEU A 952 -6.66 42.14 8.25
CA LEU A 952 -5.55 42.71 9.02
C LEU A 952 -5.58 42.44 10.53
N THR A 953 -6.28 41.40 10.98
CA THR A 953 -6.29 40.95 12.40
C THR A 953 -5.94 39.47 12.61
N CYS A 954 -5.36 38.79 11.60
CA CYS A 954 -4.82 37.43 11.77
C CYS A 954 -3.31 37.29 11.47
N ALA A 955 -2.58 38.37 11.18
CA ALA A 955 -1.16 38.33 10.83
C ALA A 955 -0.19 38.77 11.95
N CYS A 956 -0.66 39.02 13.18
CA CYS A 956 0.20 39.37 14.33
C CYS A 956 0.13 38.40 15.52
N ALA A 957 -0.44 37.20 15.36
CA ALA A 957 -0.59 36.22 16.45
C ALA A 957 0.06 34.85 16.17
N ARG A 958 1.21 34.81 15.48
CA ARG A 958 1.99 33.55 15.32
C ARG A 958 3.51 33.70 15.35
N ALA A 959 4.01 34.75 15.99
CA ALA A 959 5.42 34.93 16.30
C ALA A 959 5.60 35.41 17.75
N ARG A 960 5.21 34.55 18.70
CA ARG A 960 5.64 34.48 20.11
C ARG A 960 4.68 33.54 20.81
N VAL A 961 5.12 32.30 21.05
CA VAL A 961 4.86 31.41 22.20
C VAL A 961 5.19 29.99 21.71
N GLU A 962 6.47 29.73 21.53
CA GLU A 962 7.10 28.48 21.95
C GLU A 962 8.22 28.93 22.89
N ARG A 963 7.86 29.04 24.18
CA ARG A 963 8.76 29.01 25.34
C ARG A 963 7.92 29.08 26.61
N ASN A 964 7.70 27.89 27.16
CA ASN A 964 7.67 27.52 28.58
C ASN A 964 6.47 27.93 29.48
N CYS A 965 5.80 26.90 30.00
CA CYS A 965 5.26 26.76 31.36
C CYS A 965 5.57 25.30 31.76
N CYS A 966 6.12 24.93 32.91
CA CYS A 966 6.14 25.48 34.28
C CYS A 966 7.54 25.23 34.92
N SER A 967 8.05 25.96 35.92
CA SER A 967 7.47 26.08 37.26
C SER A 967 8.26 27.05 38.18
N PHE A 968 7.50 27.81 38.99
CA PHE A 968 7.66 28.22 40.40
C PHE A 968 8.94 28.84 40.99
N SER A 969 8.82 30.10 41.46
CA SER A 969 9.02 30.61 42.84
C SER A 969 8.59 32.09 42.86
N VAL A 970 7.54 32.52 43.57
CA VAL A 970 7.43 32.81 45.02
C VAL A 970 8.31 33.99 45.42
N ASP A 971 7.76 35.22 45.44
CA ASP A 971 7.50 36.02 46.67
C ASP A 971 7.35 37.55 46.41
N ASP A 972 6.47 38.11 47.24
CA ASP A 972 6.38 39.47 47.80
C ASP A 972 5.87 40.68 46.97
N ASP A 973 4.56 40.95 47.15
CA ASP A 973 3.96 42.12 47.85
C ASP A 973 4.30 43.59 47.42
N PRO A 974 3.51 44.62 47.79
CA PRO A 974 2.04 44.78 47.74
C PRO A 974 1.57 46.16 47.22
N THR A 975 0.42 46.19 46.50
CA THR A 975 -0.71 47.19 46.56
C THR A 975 -0.48 48.72 46.37
N PRO A 976 -1.52 49.58 46.28
CA PRO A 976 -2.88 49.44 45.74
C PRO A 976 -3.28 50.60 44.78
N ILE A 977 -4.25 50.36 43.88
CA ILE A 977 -5.53 51.09 43.64
C ILE A 977 -6.24 50.41 42.47
#